data_AF-A0A4S9Y9V8-F1
#
_entry.id   AF-A0A4S9Y9V8-F1
#
_cell.length_a   1.000
_cell.length_b   1.000
_cell.length_c   1.000
_cell.angle_alpha   90.00
_cell.angle_beta   90.00
_cell.angle_gamma   90.00
#
_symmetry.space_group_name_H-M   'P 1'
#
loop_
_entity.id
_entity.type
_entity.pdbx_description
1 polymer ?
#
loop_
_entity_poly.entity_id
_entity_poly.type
_entity_poly.pdbx_seq_one_letter_code
_entity_poly.pdbx_strand_id
1 'polypeptide(L)'
;MNANITPRELPERQKKLQPILGIPVPYLFAATSVLSVALFTWPLRWIASGAAILTYAILSGAANGHRILPFFNIWSLLLLINLSYGVAATSWLLHGVFVATCYPGIFLTCLFQFDPVGRFVRRRVRNVLKQLQFIDDQIAFFDLPALEIDVDVNGLMNIRGMTFSLSSLMIIAHGVEVGIKFSEDMEVAIAVDEVRIRLFRRIDISDVYANVKGGELEMSLRKLAENGRTPTGESFMSSDTPLLATAAMTGDTRSPMIAMTEKMTNGSAPEHISPSVGLKGVKQLSPDDDHARETYKNIINYIHESSVISVSQKEVEEALRKKHVDGDLLDNKKDYRSAICSQLHEKPTVPHCSKRSIRVSTLQQDMPMRKFLHRLPLLLRCLLNPIAYFHPVYIKSITAGGSGALIESMLHQHIFKDHPEEASDVKNLKRRISAWLKDANFVFEAEKITGMASVPINPVFNILSDLLFDDIMVYRTVKEQVDYNQIVRLGGADARISVPSFLLPHHEHILPPVPTSEDEAAGQEKIDNADSQPKTIQAEQELAQLRKDETNVNVSAHVRLPACFDQNLLDFVAALVKATKIVEMDRGEKSLDKEIHGFREFTKAVKTDLNDKMRRVAVDAAANDKWIAKLVGKVTKKLETMQGDIGYSGDLPVALDVYRKKAGSASKLMP
;
A
#
# COMPACT_ATOMS: atom_id res chain seq x y z
N MET A 1 6.37 1.00 -29.46
CA MET A 1 7.70 1.60 -29.74
C MET A 1 8.76 0.57 -29.40
N ASN A 2 9.61 0.22 -30.37
CA ASN A 2 10.69 -0.75 -30.23
C ASN A 2 11.73 -0.25 -29.22
N ALA A 3 11.62 -0.68 -27.96
CA ALA A 3 12.73 -0.61 -27.02
C ALA A 3 13.69 -1.75 -27.38
N ASN A 4 14.70 -1.42 -28.18
CA ASN A 4 15.89 -2.25 -28.30
C ASN A 4 16.35 -2.62 -26.90
N ILE A 5 16.35 -3.92 -26.62
CA ILE A 5 16.93 -4.52 -25.43
C ILE A 5 18.43 -4.23 -25.50
N THR A 6 18.87 -3.15 -24.85
CA THR A 6 20.28 -2.91 -24.64
C THR A 6 20.79 -4.00 -23.68
N PRO A 7 21.87 -4.72 -24.04
CA PRO A 7 22.49 -5.64 -23.12
C PRO A 7 23.08 -4.82 -21.97
N ARG A 8 22.63 -5.11 -20.74
CA ARG A 8 23.25 -4.72 -19.46
C ARG A 8 24.37 -3.68 -19.62
N GLU A 9 24.08 -2.41 -19.38
CA GLU A 9 25.12 -1.52 -18.89
C GLU A 9 25.52 -2.04 -17.50
N LEU A 10 26.55 -2.90 -17.50
CA LEU A 10 27.28 -3.27 -16.30
C LEU A 10 27.77 -1.95 -15.66
N PRO A 11 27.59 -1.74 -14.35
CA PRO A 11 28.13 -0.56 -13.67
C PRO A 11 29.63 -0.45 -13.98
N GLU A 12 30.11 0.78 -14.18
CA GLU A 12 31.48 1.15 -14.54
C GLU A 12 32.52 0.09 -14.15
N ARG A 13 33.28 -0.40 -15.15
CA ARG A 13 34.37 -1.38 -14.97
C ARG A 13 35.19 -1.05 -13.73
N GLN A 14 34.95 -1.80 -12.66
CA GLN A 14 35.68 -1.70 -11.40
C GLN A 14 37.20 -1.84 -11.69
N LYS A 15 38.02 -0.98 -11.09
CA LYS A 15 39.48 -1.06 -11.22
C LYS A 15 39.95 -2.46 -10.81
N LYS A 16 40.52 -3.21 -11.77
CA LYS A 16 41.10 -4.53 -11.52
C LYS A 16 42.20 -4.42 -10.48
N LEU A 17 42.28 -5.40 -9.58
CA LEU A 17 43.34 -5.47 -8.60
C LEU A 17 44.69 -5.64 -9.33
N GLN A 18 45.65 -4.74 -9.08
CA GLN A 18 46.97 -4.83 -9.71
C GLN A 18 47.78 -5.98 -9.12
N PRO A 19 48.57 -6.72 -9.93
CA PRO A 19 49.45 -7.77 -9.44
C PRO A 19 50.53 -7.18 -8.52
N ILE A 20 50.87 -7.91 -7.46
CA ILE A 20 51.97 -7.57 -6.56
C ILE A 20 53.15 -8.46 -6.95
N LEU A 21 54.32 -7.88 -7.23
CA LEU A 21 55.52 -8.61 -7.72
C LEU A 21 55.28 -9.42 -9.02
N GLY A 22 54.35 -8.98 -9.88
CA GLY A 22 54.02 -9.67 -11.14
C GLY A 22 53.17 -10.93 -10.99
N ILE A 23 52.82 -11.33 -9.76
CA ILE A 23 51.96 -12.47 -9.47
C ILE A 23 50.56 -11.94 -9.10
N PRO A 24 49.47 -12.53 -9.64
CA PRO A 24 48.14 -12.18 -9.19
C PRO A 24 47.99 -12.45 -7.69
N VAL A 25 47.53 -11.44 -6.95
CA VAL A 25 47.30 -11.48 -5.49
C VAL A 25 46.59 -12.74 -4.97
N PRO A 26 45.56 -13.32 -5.62
CA PRO A 26 44.95 -14.57 -5.12
C PRO A 26 45.92 -15.76 -5.09
N TYR A 27 46.83 -15.88 -6.05
CA TYR A 27 47.81 -16.98 -6.08
C TYR A 27 48.92 -16.77 -5.04
N LEU A 28 49.32 -15.53 -4.80
CA LEU A 28 50.24 -15.18 -3.73
C LEU A 28 49.65 -15.55 -2.35
N PHE A 29 48.36 -15.23 -2.14
CA PHE A 29 47.64 -15.60 -0.92
C PHE A 29 47.51 -17.12 -0.76
N ALA A 30 47.20 -17.85 -1.83
CA ALA A 30 47.13 -19.31 -1.80
C ALA A 30 48.50 -19.94 -1.46
N ALA A 31 49.58 -19.49 -2.10
CA ALA A 31 50.93 -19.99 -1.85
C ALA A 31 51.39 -19.74 -0.40
N THR A 32 51.15 -18.54 0.13
CA THR A 32 51.46 -18.20 1.53
C THR A 32 50.61 -18.98 2.52
N SER A 33 49.34 -19.25 2.21
CA SER A 33 48.46 -20.07 3.04
C SER A 33 48.92 -21.54 3.09
N VAL A 34 49.30 -22.11 1.94
CA VAL A 34 49.82 -23.49 1.86
C VAL A 34 51.15 -23.62 2.60
N LEU A 35 52.06 -22.65 2.45
CA LEU A 35 53.31 -22.60 3.20
C LEU A 35 53.04 -22.51 4.71
N SER A 36 52.04 -21.73 5.12
CA SER A 36 51.67 -21.59 6.54
C SER A 36 51.14 -22.90 7.13
N VAL A 37 50.35 -23.67 6.37
CA VAL A 37 49.88 -25.01 6.79
C VAL A 37 51.02 -26.01 6.92
N ALA A 38 52.03 -25.91 6.05
CA ALA A 38 53.21 -26.78 6.12
C ALA A 38 54.09 -26.46 7.35
N LEU A 39 54.11 -25.20 7.79
CA LEU A 39 54.93 -24.73 8.91
C LEU A 39 54.20 -24.77 10.26
N PHE A 40 52.87 -24.70 10.29
CA PHE A 40 52.08 -24.55 11.52
C PHE A 40 50.77 -25.34 11.50
N THR A 41 50.29 -25.73 12.68
CA THR A 41 49.03 -26.50 12.85
C THR A 41 47.80 -25.61 13.06
N TRP A 42 47.97 -24.36 13.48
CA TRP A 42 46.86 -23.40 13.68
C TRP A 42 46.10 -23.03 12.39
N PRO A 43 46.71 -22.93 11.19
CA PRO A 43 46.01 -22.56 9.96
C PRO A 43 44.99 -23.61 9.50
N LEU A 44 45.10 -24.86 9.97
CA LEU A 44 44.12 -25.90 9.67
C LEU A 44 42.73 -25.55 10.18
N ARG A 45 42.63 -24.98 11.40
CA ARG A 45 41.35 -24.50 11.96
C ARG A 45 40.83 -23.26 11.24
N TRP A 46 41.72 -22.43 10.71
CA TRP A 46 41.35 -21.25 9.93
C TRP A 46 40.82 -21.61 8.55
N ILE A 47 41.43 -22.58 7.87
CA ILE A 47 40.95 -23.11 6.59
C ILE A 47 39.63 -23.87 6.77
N ALA A 48 39.54 -24.72 7.80
CA ALA A 48 38.32 -25.46 8.12
C ALA A 48 37.14 -24.55 8.48
N SER A 49 37.40 -23.32 8.95
CA SER A 49 36.35 -22.33 9.20
C SER A 49 35.69 -21.76 7.93
N GLY A 50 36.34 -21.93 6.77
CA GLY A 50 35.93 -21.32 5.51
C GLY A 50 36.47 -19.89 5.30
N ALA A 51 37.01 -19.21 6.31
CA ALA A 51 37.49 -17.82 6.20
C ALA A 51 38.58 -17.63 5.12
N ALA A 52 39.54 -18.55 5.05
CA ALA A 52 40.60 -18.53 4.05
C ALA A 52 40.06 -18.74 2.63
N ILE A 53 39.09 -19.65 2.48
CA ILE A 53 38.46 -19.96 1.19
C ILE A 53 37.62 -18.78 0.70
N LEU A 54 36.88 -18.14 1.60
CA LEU A 54 36.10 -16.93 1.32
C LEU A 54 37.02 -15.77 0.90
N THR A 55 38.12 -15.56 1.63
CA THR A 55 39.14 -14.55 1.31
C THR A 55 39.73 -14.76 -0.09
N TYR A 56 40.07 -16.02 -0.41
CA TYR A 56 40.58 -16.39 -1.73
C TYR A 56 39.56 -16.14 -2.85
N ALA A 57 38.30 -16.53 -2.65
CA ALA A 57 37.22 -16.32 -3.62
C ALA A 57 37.06 -14.84 -3.94
N ILE A 58 37.00 -13.98 -2.92
CA ILE A 58 36.84 -12.52 -3.07
C ILE A 58 38.03 -11.88 -3.79
N LEU A 59 39.27 -12.28 -3.45
CA LEU A 59 40.48 -11.82 -4.13
C LEU A 59 40.51 -12.27 -5.60
N SER A 60 40.08 -13.48 -5.89
CA SER A 60 40.00 -14.00 -7.25
C SER A 60 38.92 -13.29 -8.08
N GLY A 61 37.75 -12.98 -7.49
CA GLY A 61 36.73 -12.16 -8.13
C GLY A 61 37.21 -10.73 -8.42
N ALA A 62 37.95 -10.13 -7.49
CA ALA A 62 38.54 -8.79 -7.66
C ALA A 62 39.64 -8.74 -8.73
N ALA A 63 40.45 -9.79 -8.88
CA ALA A 63 41.46 -9.90 -9.93
C ALA A 63 40.82 -10.01 -11.34
N ASN A 64 39.68 -10.71 -11.44
CA ASN A 64 38.96 -10.90 -12.70
C ASN A 64 38.00 -9.75 -13.05
N GLY A 65 37.78 -8.79 -12.14
CA GLY A 65 36.93 -7.63 -12.36
C GLY A 65 35.44 -7.86 -12.05
N HIS A 66 35.11 -8.93 -11.32
CA HIS A 66 33.75 -9.26 -10.88
C HIS A 66 33.66 -9.12 -9.35
N ARG A 67 33.72 -7.90 -8.81
CA ARG A 67 33.73 -7.67 -7.35
C ARG A 67 32.30 -7.66 -6.79
N ILE A 68 32.14 -8.38 -5.68
CA ILE A 68 30.94 -8.32 -4.82
C ILE A 68 31.09 -7.13 -3.87
N LEU A 69 29.99 -6.39 -3.65
CA LEU A 69 29.94 -5.19 -2.80
C LEU A 69 30.96 -4.10 -3.24
N PRO A 70 30.77 -3.47 -4.43
CA PRO A 70 31.66 -2.40 -4.91
C PRO A 70 31.83 -1.23 -3.92
N PHE A 71 30.83 -1.01 -3.07
CA PHE A 71 30.76 0.10 -2.13
C PHE A 71 31.79 0.01 -0.98
N PHE A 72 32.27 -1.17 -0.62
CA PHE A 72 33.21 -1.39 0.49
C PHE A 72 34.62 -1.68 0.01
N ASN A 73 35.65 -1.02 0.54
CA ASN A 73 37.07 -1.30 0.25
C ASN A 73 37.41 -2.80 0.50
N ILE A 74 38.08 -3.46 -0.46
CA ILE A 74 38.44 -4.90 -0.41
C ILE A 74 39.23 -5.21 0.87
N TRP A 75 40.20 -4.37 1.20
CA TRP A 75 41.06 -4.59 2.36
C TRP A 75 40.29 -4.51 3.68
N SER A 76 39.32 -3.59 3.78
CA SER A 76 38.43 -3.49 4.95
C SER A 76 37.54 -4.72 5.09
N LEU A 77 37.05 -5.26 3.97
CA LEU A 77 36.23 -6.46 3.95
C LEU A 77 37.03 -7.72 4.35
N LEU A 78 38.26 -7.84 3.85
CA LEU A 78 39.16 -8.93 4.24
C LEU A 78 39.58 -8.84 5.70
N LEU A 79 39.84 -7.61 6.19
CA LEU A 79 40.13 -7.36 7.59
C LEU A 79 38.95 -7.79 8.47
N LEU A 80 37.72 -7.43 8.09
CA LEU A 80 36.52 -7.78 8.83
C LEU A 80 36.31 -9.30 8.90
N ILE A 81 36.50 -10.03 7.80
CA ILE A 81 36.38 -11.50 7.77
C ILE A 81 37.42 -12.16 8.68
N ASN A 82 38.67 -11.70 8.64
CA ASN A 82 39.73 -12.33 9.45
C ASN A 82 39.66 -11.91 10.93
N LEU A 83 39.22 -10.69 11.23
CA LEU A 83 38.99 -10.23 12.60
C LEU A 83 37.80 -10.95 13.24
N SER A 84 36.70 -11.12 12.49
CA SER A 84 35.54 -11.90 12.97
C SER A 84 35.90 -13.37 13.18
N TYR A 85 36.73 -13.97 12.33
CA TYR A 85 37.30 -15.30 12.60
C TYR A 85 38.13 -15.31 13.89
N GLY A 86 39.00 -14.32 14.11
CA GLY A 86 39.83 -14.21 15.31
C GLY A 86 38.99 -14.19 16.60
N VAL A 87 37.89 -13.44 16.61
CA VAL A 87 36.93 -13.43 17.73
C VAL A 87 36.19 -14.76 17.82
N ALA A 88 35.69 -15.30 16.71
CA ALA A 88 34.91 -16.55 16.70
C ALA A 88 35.73 -17.79 17.09
N ALA A 89 37.04 -17.79 16.82
CA ALA A 89 37.95 -18.88 17.15
C ALA A 89 38.16 -19.06 18.66
N THR A 90 37.76 -18.09 19.49
CA THR A 90 37.88 -18.16 20.95
C THR A 90 36.88 -19.11 21.61
N SER A 91 35.76 -19.43 20.94
CA SER A 91 34.70 -20.30 21.47
C SER A 91 34.25 -21.32 20.43
N TRP A 92 34.05 -22.56 20.86
CA TRP A 92 33.58 -23.64 19.98
C TRP A 92 32.19 -23.35 19.37
N LEU A 93 31.29 -22.73 20.13
CA LEU A 93 29.95 -22.35 19.66
C LEU A 93 30.03 -21.24 18.60
N LEU A 94 30.78 -20.17 18.89
CA LEU A 94 30.96 -19.05 17.95
C LEU A 94 31.68 -19.51 16.69
N HIS A 95 32.66 -20.40 16.82
CA HIS A 95 33.31 -21.04 15.68
C HIS A 95 32.32 -21.84 14.83
N GLY A 96 31.41 -22.61 15.45
CA GLY A 96 30.34 -23.32 14.76
C GLY A 96 29.37 -22.40 14.00
N VAL A 97 28.94 -21.29 14.63
CA VAL A 97 28.08 -20.28 13.99
C VAL A 97 28.81 -19.58 12.84
N PHE A 98 30.09 -19.25 13.04
CA PHE A 98 30.93 -18.64 12.00
C PHE A 98 31.12 -19.58 10.80
N VAL A 99 31.40 -20.87 11.03
CA VAL A 99 31.43 -21.90 9.99
C VAL A 99 30.10 -21.96 9.24
N ALA A 100 28.99 -22.06 9.97
CA ALA A 100 27.65 -22.17 9.41
C ALA A 100 27.26 -20.96 8.54
N THR A 101 27.83 -19.78 8.80
CA THR A 101 27.60 -18.55 8.02
C THR A 101 28.62 -18.38 6.89
N CYS A 102 29.88 -18.77 7.10
CA CYS A 102 30.96 -18.60 6.13
C CYS A 102 30.78 -19.52 4.92
N TYR A 103 30.34 -20.77 5.08
CA TYR A 103 30.15 -21.70 3.97
C TYR A 103 29.03 -21.28 2.99
N PRO A 104 27.84 -20.86 3.44
CA PRO A 104 26.85 -20.21 2.57
C PRO A 104 27.38 -18.93 1.93
N GLY A 105 28.19 -18.15 2.67
CA GLY A 105 28.86 -16.96 2.15
C GLY A 105 29.82 -17.28 0.98
N ILE A 106 30.60 -18.36 1.07
CA ILE A 106 31.47 -18.84 -0.02
C ILE A 106 30.63 -19.24 -1.24
N PHE A 107 29.53 -19.94 -1.02
CA PHE A 107 28.64 -20.36 -2.11
C PHE A 107 28.02 -19.15 -2.83
N LEU A 108 27.46 -18.19 -2.08
CA LEU A 108 26.89 -16.96 -2.62
C LEU A 108 27.95 -16.13 -3.34
N THR A 109 29.14 -15.98 -2.75
CA THR A 109 30.22 -15.23 -3.38
C THR A 109 30.67 -15.86 -4.69
N CYS A 110 30.83 -17.17 -4.71
CA CYS A 110 31.16 -17.89 -5.93
C CYS A 110 30.05 -17.82 -6.99
N LEU A 111 28.77 -17.81 -6.58
CA LEU A 111 27.63 -17.70 -7.49
C LEU A 111 27.61 -16.38 -8.24
N PHE A 112 27.92 -15.26 -7.56
CA PHE A 112 27.94 -13.93 -8.17
C PHE A 112 29.24 -13.62 -8.93
N GLN A 113 30.38 -14.24 -8.57
CA GLN A 113 31.70 -13.94 -9.16
C GLN A 113 32.10 -14.86 -10.32
N PHE A 114 31.63 -16.11 -10.33
CA PHE A 114 32.09 -17.13 -11.29
C PHE A 114 30.94 -17.74 -12.10
N ASP A 115 30.92 -17.45 -13.40
CA ASP A 115 29.99 -18.06 -14.35
C ASP A 115 29.99 -19.60 -14.39
N PRO A 116 31.14 -20.31 -14.25
CA PRO A 116 31.15 -21.77 -14.18
C PRO A 116 30.39 -22.32 -12.97
N VAL A 117 30.49 -21.67 -11.81
CA VAL A 117 29.76 -22.07 -10.59
C VAL A 117 28.28 -21.79 -10.77
N GLY A 118 27.92 -20.63 -11.31
CA GLY A 118 26.54 -20.33 -11.72
C GLY A 118 25.98 -21.36 -12.70
N ARG A 119 26.78 -21.85 -13.67
CA ARG A 119 26.37 -22.92 -14.60
C ARG A 119 26.21 -24.28 -13.90
N PHE A 120 27.09 -24.62 -12.96
CA PHE A 120 26.99 -25.86 -12.19
C PHE A 120 25.76 -25.87 -11.27
N VAL A 121 25.52 -24.76 -10.56
CA VAL A 121 24.31 -24.57 -9.75
C VAL A 121 23.09 -24.62 -10.65
N ARG A 122 23.08 -23.94 -11.80
CA ARG A 122 22.01 -24.06 -12.81
C ARG A 122 21.75 -25.51 -13.23
N ARG A 123 22.79 -26.32 -13.46
CA ARG A 123 22.65 -27.76 -13.80
C ARG A 123 22.10 -28.60 -12.63
N ARG A 124 22.56 -28.36 -11.39
CA ARG A 124 22.10 -29.09 -10.20
C ARG A 124 20.69 -28.70 -9.80
N VAL A 125 20.36 -27.42 -9.82
CA VAL A 125 19.01 -26.88 -9.68
C VAL A 125 18.10 -27.47 -10.75
N ARG A 126 18.52 -27.52 -12.03
CA ARG A 126 17.78 -28.18 -13.11
C ARG A 126 17.52 -29.68 -12.86
N ASN A 127 18.43 -30.39 -12.19
CA ASN A 127 18.26 -31.80 -11.84
C ASN A 127 17.36 -32.04 -10.61
N VAL A 128 17.32 -31.11 -9.66
CA VAL A 128 16.47 -31.17 -8.46
C VAL A 128 15.07 -30.66 -8.76
N LEU A 129 14.96 -29.60 -9.56
CA LEU A 129 13.73 -29.02 -10.08
C LEU A 129 13.32 -29.66 -11.42
N LYS A 130 13.44 -30.98 -11.57
CA LYS A 130 13.03 -31.73 -12.78
C LYS A 130 11.57 -31.50 -13.22
N GLN A 131 10.74 -30.87 -12.38
CA GLN A 131 9.36 -30.49 -12.66
C GLN A 131 9.16 -29.02 -13.05
N LEU A 132 10.20 -28.17 -12.99
CA LEU A 132 10.16 -26.75 -13.33
C LEU A 132 11.22 -26.49 -14.41
N GLN A 133 10.78 -26.43 -15.67
CA GLN A 133 11.67 -26.32 -16.83
C GLN A 133 12.02 -24.85 -17.08
N PHE A 134 13.31 -24.52 -17.09
CA PHE A 134 13.84 -23.15 -17.11
C PHE A 134 14.02 -22.64 -18.55
N ILE A 135 13.47 -21.47 -18.87
CA ILE A 135 13.80 -20.71 -20.09
C ILE A 135 14.82 -19.65 -19.67
N ASP A 136 16.08 -19.72 -20.14
CA ASP A 136 17.12 -18.70 -19.90
C ASP A 136 17.10 -18.02 -18.53
N ASP A 137 17.04 -18.81 -17.45
CA ASP A 137 17.12 -18.30 -16.07
C ASP A 137 15.86 -17.56 -15.57
N GLN A 138 14.76 -17.62 -16.34
CA GLN A 138 13.42 -17.15 -16.00
C GLN A 138 12.43 -18.32 -15.90
N ILE A 139 11.60 -18.33 -14.86
CA ILE A 139 10.47 -19.24 -14.71
C ILE A 139 9.21 -18.39 -14.77
N ALA A 140 8.38 -18.60 -15.79
CA ALA A 140 7.11 -17.91 -15.93
C ALA A 140 5.95 -18.84 -15.57
N PHE A 141 5.06 -18.35 -14.72
CA PHE A 141 3.84 -18.99 -14.26
C PHE A 141 2.66 -18.20 -14.81
N PHE A 142 1.78 -18.87 -15.55
CA PHE A 142 0.57 -18.27 -16.10
C PHE A 142 -0.67 -19.00 -15.57
N ASP A 143 -1.81 -18.31 -15.61
CA ASP A 143 -3.09 -18.85 -15.13
C ASP A 143 -3.00 -19.24 -13.63
N LEU A 144 -2.48 -18.29 -12.84
CA LEU A 144 -2.44 -18.43 -11.38
C LEU A 144 -3.88 -18.40 -10.84
N PRO A 145 -4.21 -19.23 -9.84
CA PRO A 145 -5.51 -19.18 -9.19
C PRO A 145 -5.70 -17.81 -8.52
N ALA A 146 -6.91 -17.27 -8.61
CA ALA A 146 -7.28 -16.05 -7.93
C ALA A 146 -7.27 -16.28 -6.42
N LEU A 147 -6.91 -15.26 -5.66
CA LEU A 147 -6.86 -15.27 -4.21
C LEU A 147 -8.14 -14.61 -3.68
N GLU A 148 -8.98 -15.41 -3.03
CA GLU A 148 -10.15 -14.92 -2.30
C GLU A 148 -9.70 -14.43 -0.92
N ILE A 149 -9.79 -13.12 -0.72
CA ILE A 149 -9.55 -12.46 0.56
C ILE A 149 -10.82 -12.69 1.39
N ASP A 150 -10.73 -13.59 2.36
CA ASP A 150 -11.80 -14.01 3.29
C ASP A 150 -11.38 -13.69 4.74
N VAL A 151 -10.51 -12.70 4.92
CA VAL A 151 -9.94 -12.31 6.23
C VAL A 151 -10.29 -10.85 6.47
N ASP A 152 -11.20 -10.61 7.43
CA ASP A 152 -11.75 -9.31 7.87
C ASP A 152 -12.53 -8.53 6.81
N VAL A 153 -12.18 -8.67 5.52
CA VAL A 153 -12.83 -8.03 4.38
C VAL A 153 -12.98 -9.05 3.26
N ASN A 154 -14.09 -9.00 2.53
CA ASN A 154 -14.31 -9.83 1.35
C ASN A 154 -13.67 -9.17 0.12
N GLY A 155 -12.84 -9.92 -0.61
CA GLY A 155 -12.20 -9.43 -1.82
C GLY A 155 -11.66 -10.55 -2.71
N LEU A 156 -11.25 -10.16 -3.93
CA LEU A 156 -10.71 -11.05 -4.94
C LEU A 156 -9.47 -10.40 -5.54
N MET A 157 -8.34 -11.10 -5.51
CA MET A 157 -7.08 -10.68 -6.12
C MET A 157 -6.69 -11.66 -7.21
N ASN A 158 -6.43 -11.17 -8.41
CA ASN A 158 -5.95 -11.98 -9.52
C ASN A 158 -4.59 -11.49 -10.03
N ILE A 159 -3.71 -12.44 -10.38
CA ILE A 159 -2.42 -12.17 -11.01
C ILE A 159 -2.40 -12.95 -12.33
N ARG A 160 -2.35 -12.25 -13.46
CA ARG A 160 -2.45 -12.90 -14.79
C ARG A 160 -1.19 -13.70 -15.14
N GLY A 161 -0.01 -13.22 -14.73
CA GLY A 161 1.25 -13.95 -14.87
C GLY A 161 2.29 -13.55 -13.85
N MET A 162 3.21 -14.45 -13.52
CA MET A 162 4.34 -14.20 -12.63
C MET A 162 5.62 -14.76 -13.22
N THR A 163 6.64 -13.93 -13.33
CA THR A 163 7.96 -14.30 -13.86
C THR A 163 9.01 -14.20 -12.76
N PHE A 164 9.77 -15.27 -12.55
CA PHE A 164 10.86 -15.34 -11.58
C PHE A 164 12.20 -15.43 -12.30
N SER A 165 13.07 -14.43 -12.11
CA SER A 165 14.44 -14.43 -12.63
C SER A 165 15.44 -14.80 -11.54
N LEU A 166 16.15 -15.92 -11.70
CA LEU A 166 17.12 -16.45 -10.72
C LEU A 166 18.39 -15.61 -10.62
N SER A 167 18.98 -15.18 -11.74
CA SER A 167 20.23 -14.40 -11.74
C SER A 167 20.07 -13.01 -11.13
N SER A 168 18.91 -12.40 -11.32
CA SER A 168 18.63 -11.08 -10.76
C SER A 168 17.92 -11.13 -9.41
N LEU A 169 17.48 -12.32 -8.98
CA LEU A 169 16.61 -12.55 -7.82
C LEU A 169 15.41 -11.59 -7.84
N MET A 170 14.73 -11.56 -8.98
CA MET A 170 13.60 -10.66 -9.24
C MET A 170 12.33 -11.46 -9.50
N ILE A 171 11.25 -11.07 -8.86
CA ILE A 171 9.89 -11.54 -9.14
C ILE A 171 9.16 -10.41 -9.85
N ILE A 172 8.55 -10.70 -10.99
CA ILE A 172 7.73 -9.75 -11.74
C ILE A 172 6.31 -10.32 -11.79
N ALA A 173 5.35 -9.64 -11.18
CA ALA A 173 3.93 -9.93 -11.36
C ALA A 173 3.37 -9.05 -12.47
N HIS A 174 2.70 -9.67 -13.44
CA HIS A 174 2.11 -9.04 -14.61
C HIS A 174 0.58 -9.07 -14.51
N GLY A 175 -0.06 -7.92 -14.71
CA GLY A 175 -1.52 -7.77 -14.68
C GLY A 175 -2.10 -8.16 -13.33
N VAL A 176 -1.90 -7.32 -12.32
CA VAL A 176 -2.46 -7.50 -10.98
C VAL A 176 -3.77 -6.72 -10.90
N GLU A 177 -4.85 -7.43 -10.61
CA GLU A 177 -6.20 -6.87 -10.46
C GLU A 177 -6.74 -7.26 -9.08
N VAL A 178 -7.28 -6.30 -8.32
CA VAL A 178 -7.80 -6.52 -6.97
C VAL A 178 -9.16 -5.84 -6.83
N GLY A 179 -10.16 -6.59 -6.41
CA GLY A 179 -11.48 -6.09 -6.01
C GLY A 179 -11.68 -6.28 -4.51
N ILE A 180 -11.98 -5.20 -3.79
CA ILE A 180 -12.26 -5.24 -2.34
C ILE A 180 -13.66 -4.67 -2.10
N LYS A 181 -14.49 -5.38 -1.34
CA LYS A 181 -15.82 -4.90 -0.94
C LYS A 181 -15.76 -4.27 0.45
N PHE A 182 -16.00 -2.97 0.54
CA PHE A 182 -16.01 -2.26 1.82
C PHE A 182 -17.37 -2.35 2.53
N SER A 183 -18.46 -2.27 1.78
CA SER A 183 -19.84 -2.36 2.28
C SER A 183 -20.73 -3.04 1.25
N GLU A 184 -22.02 -3.28 1.56
CA GLU A 184 -22.96 -3.86 0.59
C GLU A 184 -23.05 -3.06 -0.72
N ASP A 185 -22.85 -1.74 -0.61
CA ASP A 185 -23.05 -0.77 -1.69
C ASP A 185 -21.76 -0.14 -2.22
N MET A 186 -20.58 -0.52 -1.70
CA MET A 186 -19.29 0.03 -2.13
C MET A 186 -18.23 -1.05 -2.39
N GLU A 187 -17.64 -0.99 -3.58
CA GLU A 187 -16.50 -1.80 -4.00
C GLU A 187 -15.35 -0.92 -4.47
N VAL A 188 -14.12 -1.39 -4.28
CA VAL A 188 -12.91 -0.74 -4.78
C VAL A 188 -12.21 -1.68 -5.74
N ALA A 189 -12.01 -1.21 -6.96
CA ALA A 189 -11.23 -1.88 -7.98
C ALA A 189 -9.82 -1.28 -7.99
N ILE A 190 -8.78 -2.11 -7.99
CA ILE A 190 -7.38 -1.70 -8.10
C ILE A 190 -6.75 -2.49 -9.25
N ALA A 191 -6.09 -1.82 -10.18
CA ALA A 191 -5.41 -2.42 -11.32
C ALA A 191 -3.97 -1.90 -11.41
N VAL A 192 -3.03 -2.81 -11.67
CA VAL A 192 -1.60 -2.55 -11.83
C VAL A 192 -1.04 -3.42 -12.94
N ASP A 193 -0.34 -2.83 -13.91
CA ASP A 193 0.24 -3.60 -15.03
C ASP A 193 1.44 -4.44 -14.60
N GLU A 194 2.34 -3.89 -13.79
CA GLU A 194 3.58 -4.56 -13.42
C GLU A 194 4.05 -4.25 -11.99
N VAL A 195 4.36 -5.30 -11.22
CA VAL A 195 5.00 -5.21 -9.90
C VAL A 195 6.32 -5.96 -9.93
N ARG A 196 7.44 -5.25 -9.70
CA ARG A 196 8.79 -5.81 -9.70
C ARG A 196 9.35 -5.86 -8.29
N ILE A 197 9.48 -7.06 -7.75
CA ILE A 197 10.07 -7.33 -6.44
C ILE A 197 11.51 -7.77 -6.66
N ARG A 198 12.48 -6.91 -6.35
CA ARG A 198 13.91 -7.28 -6.35
C ARG A 198 14.28 -7.69 -4.93
N LEU A 199 14.52 -8.98 -4.72
CA LEU A 199 14.83 -9.52 -3.40
C LEU A 199 16.09 -8.84 -2.83
N PHE A 200 15.98 -8.37 -1.58
CA PHE A 200 16.99 -7.61 -0.83
C PHE A 200 17.43 -6.30 -1.48
N ARG A 201 16.58 -5.66 -2.29
CA ARG A 201 16.92 -4.36 -2.90
C ARG A 201 15.79 -3.33 -2.83
N ARG A 202 14.68 -3.58 -3.54
CA ARG A 202 13.58 -2.62 -3.73
C ARG A 202 12.37 -3.31 -4.35
N ILE A 203 11.19 -2.83 -3.99
CA ILE A 203 9.93 -3.20 -4.64
C ILE A 203 9.52 -2.00 -5.50
N ASP A 204 9.46 -2.17 -6.82
CA ASP A 204 8.99 -1.16 -7.76
C ASP A 204 7.59 -1.54 -8.25
N ILE A 205 6.61 -0.68 -8.00
CA ILE A 205 5.22 -0.83 -8.45
C ILE A 205 4.97 0.22 -9.54
N SER A 206 4.39 -0.20 -10.67
CA SER A 206 4.03 0.69 -11.79
C SER A 206 2.93 1.69 -11.41
N ASP A 207 2.35 2.37 -12.39
CA ASP A 207 1.17 3.22 -12.15
C ASP A 207 0.03 2.33 -11.60
N VAL A 208 -0.55 2.73 -10.46
CA VAL A 208 -1.66 2.03 -9.79
C VAL A 208 -2.93 2.83 -10.05
N TYR A 209 -3.92 2.20 -10.65
CA TYR A 209 -5.24 2.81 -10.85
C TYR A 209 -6.23 2.16 -9.90
N ALA A 210 -6.88 2.98 -9.08
CA ALA A 210 -7.93 2.55 -8.17
C ALA A 210 -9.24 3.26 -8.51
N ASN A 211 -10.38 2.60 -8.37
CA ASN A 211 -11.68 3.23 -8.53
C ASN A 211 -12.62 2.75 -7.44
N VAL A 212 -13.22 3.69 -6.74
CA VAL A 212 -14.32 3.44 -5.81
C VAL A 212 -15.60 3.47 -6.62
N LYS A 213 -16.31 2.34 -6.65
CA LYS A 213 -17.61 2.19 -7.31
C LYS A 213 -18.65 1.92 -6.24
N GLY A 214 -19.78 2.61 -6.27
CA GLY A 214 -20.81 2.37 -5.27
C GLY A 214 -21.90 3.41 -5.13
N GLY A 215 -22.94 3.03 -4.39
CA GLY A 215 -24.16 3.81 -4.15
C GLY A 215 -25.40 3.18 -4.80
N GLU A 216 -26.57 3.34 -4.17
CA GLU A 216 -27.85 2.79 -4.65
C GLU A 216 -28.14 3.15 -6.11
N LEU A 217 -27.79 4.36 -6.54
CA LEU A 217 -27.97 4.87 -7.90
C LEU A 217 -27.00 4.25 -8.91
N GLU A 218 -25.72 4.07 -8.55
CA GLU A 218 -24.71 3.51 -9.46
C GLU A 218 -24.93 2.00 -9.65
N MET A 219 -25.26 1.30 -8.56
CA MET A 219 -25.56 -0.13 -8.55
C MET A 219 -26.90 -0.46 -9.22
N SER A 220 -27.91 0.44 -9.16
CA SER A 220 -29.17 0.27 -9.89
C SER A 220 -29.03 0.55 -11.38
N LEU A 221 -28.25 1.57 -11.78
CA LEU A 221 -27.93 1.84 -13.18
C LEU A 221 -27.13 0.70 -13.83
N ARG A 222 -26.20 0.09 -13.08
CA ARG A 222 -25.47 -1.09 -13.55
C ARG A 222 -26.39 -2.29 -13.78
N LYS A 223 -27.33 -2.55 -12.87
CA LYS A 223 -28.38 -3.58 -13.06
C LYS A 223 -29.30 -3.30 -14.25
N LEU A 224 -29.60 -2.03 -14.54
CA LEU A 224 -30.40 -1.62 -15.70
C LEU A 224 -29.64 -1.81 -17.02
N ALA A 225 -28.33 -1.51 -17.03
CA ALA A 225 -27.45 -1.74 -18.18
C ALA A 225 -27.28 -3.24 -18.50
N GLU A 226 -27.17 -4.09 -17.47
CA GLU A 226 -27.15 -5.55 -17.62
C GLU A 226 -28.48 -6.11 -18.18
N ASN A 227 -29.61 -5.45 -17.90
CA ASN A 227 -30.94 -5.85 -18.37
C ASN A 227 -31.35 -5.25 -19.74
N GLY A 228 -30.48 -4.45 -20.40
CA GLY A 228 -30.65 -4.04 -21.79
C GLY A 228 -31.88 -3.18 -22.13
N ARG A 229 -32.57 -2.58 -21.15
CA ARG A 229 -33.73 -1.71 -21.40
C ARG A 229 -33.33 -0.25 -21.41
N THR A 230 -33.41 0.39 -22.57
CA THR A 230 -33.27 1.85 -22.71
C THR A 230 -34.44 2.57 -22.04
N PRO A 231 -34.21 3.71 -21.36
CA PRO A 231 -35.27 4.42 -20.67
C PRO A 231 -36.10 5.24 -21.67
N THR A 232 -37.28 4.75 -22.05
CA THR A 232 -38.35 5.59 -22.61
C THR A 232 -39.14 6.23 -21.48
N GLY A 233 -39.32 7.55 -21.57
CA GLY A 233 -39.65 8.50 -20.50
C GLY A 233 -41.01 8.41 -19.80
N GLU A 234 -41.66 7.26 -19.69
CA GLU A 234 -42.96 7.14 -18.98
C GLU A 234 -43.09 5.84 -18.18
N SER A 235 -42.09 5.49 -17.37
CA SER A 235 -42.18 4.34 -16.47
C SER A 235 -41.52 4.64 -15.12
N PHE A 236 -42.04 5.65 -14.42
CA PHE A 236 -41.79 5.87 -12.99
C PHE A 236 -42.79 5.06 -12.15
N MET A 237 -42.89 3.76 -12.42
CA MET A 237 -43.56 2.81 -11.52
C MET A 237 -42.46 2.01 -10.84
N SER A 238 -42.23 2.38 -9.58
CA SER A 238 -41.32 1.73 -8.63
C SER A 238 -41.59 0.23 -8.56
N SER A 239 -40.88 -0.54 -9.37
CA SER A 239 -41.00 -2.00 -9.41
C SER A 239 -39.88 -2.72 -8.68
N ASP A 240 -38.91 -1.99 -8.11
CA ASP A 240 -37.78 -2.58 -7.40
C ASP A 240 -37.56 -1.85 -6.07
N THR A 241 -38.44 -2.13 -5.11
CA THR A 241 -38.15 -1.80 -3.70
C THR A 241 -37.09 -2.77 -3.16
N PRO A 242 -36.24 -2.34 -2.21
CA PRO A 242 -35.23 -3.20 -1.58
C PRO A 242 -35.81 -4.47 -0.94
N LEU A 243 -37.12 -4.49 -0.64
CA LEU A 243 -37.89 -5.65 -0.19
C LEU A 243 -38.01 -6.77 -1.24
N LEU A 244 -38.13 -6.44 -2.52
CA LEU A 244 -38.19 -7.43 -3.61
C LEU A 244 -36.80 -7.97 -3.97
N ALA A 245 -35.76 -7.15 -3.86
CA ALA A 245 -34.38 -7.60 -4.00
C ALA A 245 -33.97 -8.52 -2.83
N THR A 246 -34.40 -8.22 -1.60
CA THR A 246 -34.21 -9.13 -0.46
C THR A 246 -35.07 -10.39 -0.58
N ALA A 247 -36.29 -10.31 -1.14
CA ALA A 247 -37.12 -11.49 -1.42
C ALA A 247 -36.54 -12.40 -2.52
N ALA A 248 -35.86 -11.84 -3.52
CA ALA A 248 -35.10 -12.60 -4.51
C ALA A 248 -33.84 -13.24 -3.90
N MET A 249 -33.20 -12.56 -2.93
CA MET A 249 -32.07 -13.12 -2.17
C MET A 249 -32.47 -14.25 -1.22
N THR A 250 -33.70 -14.28 -0.69
CA THR A 250 -34.19 -15.44 0.08
C THR A 250 -34.54 -16.65 -0.79
N GLY A 251 -34.68 -16.48 -2.10
CA GLY A 251 -34.93 -17.56 -3.05
C GLY A 251 -33.66 -18.22 -3.62
N ASP A 252 -32.52 -17.54 -3.58
CA ASP A 252 -31.27 -18.03 -4.16
C ASP A 252 -30.40 -18.69 -3.07
N THR A 253 -30.28 -20.01 -3.11
CA THR A 253 -29.57 -20.85 -2.12
C THR A 253 -28.04 -20.80 -2.26
N ARG A 254 -27.51 -19.88 -3.08
CA ARG A 254 -26.07 -19.71 -3.30
C ARG A 254 -25.43 -18.98 -2.12
N SER A 255 -24.23 -19.40 -1.73
CA SER A 255 -23.48 -18.73 -0.65
C SER A 255 -23.21 -17.26 -1.00
N PRO A 256 -23.28 -16.33 -0.03
CA PRO A 256 -23.14 -14.88 -0.28
C PRO A 256 -21.80 -14.49 -0.93
N MET A 257 -20.77 -15.33 -0.76
CA MET A 257 -19.45 -15.14 -1.36
C MET A 257 -19.45 -15.42 -2.87
N ILE A 258 -20.21 -16.42 -3.35
CA ILE A 258 -20.32 -16.76 -4.78
C ILE A 258 -21.10 -15.68 -5.54
N ALA A 259 -22.20 -15.20 -4.95
CA ALA A 259 -22.97 -14.10 -5.53
C ALA A 259 -22.18 -12.77 -5.58
N MET A 260 -21.19 -12.62 -4.69
CA MET A 260 -20.30 -11.46 -4.67
C MET A 260 -19.21 -11.54 -5.74
N THR A 261 -18.53 -12.69 -5.85
CA THR A 261 -17.49 -12.87 -6.88
C THR A 261 -18.09 -12.73 -8.28
N GLU A 262 -19.27 -13.28 -8.51
CA GLU A 262 -20.03 -13.14 -9.77
C GLU A 262 -20.29 -11.67 -10.16
N LYS A 263 -20.62 -10.80 -9.19
CA LYS A 263 -20.79 -9.36 -9.40
C LYS A 263 -19.48 -8.64 -9.72
N MET A 264 -18.38 -9.02 -9.07
CA MET A 264 -17.06 -8.41 -9.29
C MET A 264 -16.46 -8.77 -10.65
N THR A 265 -16.78 -9.96 -11.16
CA THR A 265 -16.22 -10.54 -12.39
C THR A 265 -17.20 -10.54 -13.57
N ASN A 266 -18.30 -9.80 -13.49
CA ASN A 266 -19.32 -9.69 -14.54
C ASN A 266 -19.83 -11.07 -15.04
N GLY A 267 -20.19 -11.96 -14.11
CA GLY A 267 -20.67 -13.31 -14.41
C GLY A 267 -19.59 -14.39 -14.58
N SER A 268 -18.30 -14.02 -14.61
CA SER A 268 -17.17 -14.97 -14.76
C SER A 268 -16.57 -15.42 -13.42
N ALA A 269 -17.39 -15.91 -12.49
CA ALA A 269 -16.92 -16.29 -11.15
C ALA A 269 -15.99 -17.51 -11.19
N PRO A 270 -14.89 -17.53 -10.40
CA PRO A 270 -13.98 -18.66 -10.32
C PRO A 270 -14.57 -19.83 -9.50
N GLU A 271 -14.15 -21.05 -9.81
CA GLU A 271 -14.44 -22.23 -9.00
C GLU A 271 -13.46 -22.37 -7.83
N HIS A 272 -13.99 -22.63 -6.63
CA HIS A 272 -13.20 -22.78 -5.42
C HIS A 272 -12.45 -24.12 -5.39
N ILE A 273 -11.12 -24.09 -5.24
CA ILE A 273 -10.26 -25.29 -5.30
C ILE A 273 -9.27 -25.30 -4.13
N SER A 274 -8.90 -26.51 -3.68
CA SER A 274 -7.88 -26.68 -2.63
C SER A 274 -6.48 -26.22 -3.09
N PRO A 275 -5.63 -25.72 -2.18
CA PRO A 275 -4.33 -25.16 -2.54
C PRO A 275 -3.42 -26.11 -3.35
N SER A 276 -3.43 -27.40 -3.00
CA SER A 276 -2.59 -28.43 -3.64
C SER A 276 -3.01 -28.77 -5.08
N VAL A 277 -4.29 -28.59 -5.41
CA VAL A 277 -4.84 -28.83 -6.76
C VAL A 277 -4.76 -27.54 -7.61
N GLY A 278 -4.95 -26.37 -7.00
CA GLY A 278 -4.79 -25.08 -7.66
C GLY A 278 -3.38 -24.86 -8.20
N LEU A 279 -2.35 -25.18 -7.40
CA LEU A 279 -0.94 -25.04 -7.82
C LEU A 279 -0.51 -26.01 -8.93
N LYS A 280 -1.18 -27.16 -9.08
CA LYS A 280 -0.92 -28.10 -10.19
C LYS A 280 -1.51 -27.64 -11.53
N GLY A 281 -2.45 -26.70 -11.51
CA GLY A 281 -3.10 -26.14 -12.69
C GLY A 281 -2.32 -25.05 -13.41
N VAL A 282 -1.27 -24.53 -12.76
CA VAL A 282 -0.47 -23.41 -13.27
C VAL A 282 0.21 -23.84 -14.56
N LYS A 283 -0.08 -23.12 -15.66
CA LYS A 283 0.56 -23.38 -16.95
C LYS A 283 2.02 -22.96 -16.85
N GLN A 284 2.89 -23.95 -16.98
CA GLN A 284 4.32 -23.76 -17.15
C GLN A 284 4.63 -23.94 -18.64
N LEU A 285 5.43 -23.05 -19.22
CA LEU A 285 5.87 -23.19 -20.61
C LEU A 285 6.84 -24.37 -20.74
N SER A 286 6.58 -25.25 -21.73
CA SER A 286 7.45 -26.36 -22.12
C SER A 286 8.65 -25.86 -22.94
N PRO A 287 9.85 -26.45 -22.81
CA PRO A 287 11.07 -25.97 -23.46
C PRO A 287 11.17 -26.46 -24.90
N ASP A 288 11.01 -25.52 -25.82
CA ASP A 288 11.87 -25.41 -27.01
C ASP A 288 12.37 -23.95 -27.01
N ASP A 289 13.68 -23.73 -26.94
CA ASP A 289 14.26 -22.47 -26.42
C ASP A 289 13.80 -21.23 -27.23
N ASP A 290 13.61 -21.35 -28.55
CA ASP A 290 13.16 -20.24 -29.38
C ASP A 290 11.63 -20.11 -29.44
N HIS A 291 10.91 -21.22 -29.57
CA HIS A 291 9.43 -21.21 -29.56
C HIS A 291 8.87 -20.80 -28.19
N ALA A 292 9.51 -21.20 -27.10
CA ALA A 292 9.10 -20.84 -25.74
C ALA A 292 9.35 -19.36 -25.43
N ARG A 293 10.43 -18.76 -25.96
CA ARG A 293 10.66 -17.30 -25.88
C ARG A 293 9.61 -16.53 -26.66
N GLU A 294 9.28 -16.97 -27.87
CA GLU A 294 8.25 -16.34 -28.69
C GLU A 294 6.88 -16.46 -28.01
N THR A 295 6.53 -17.66 -27.54
CA THR A 295 5.29 -17.90 -26.80
C THR A 295 5.22 -17.05 -25.53
N TYR A 296 6.31 -16.95 -24.76
CA TYR A 296 6.40 -16.09 -23.58
C TYR A 296 6.15 -14.62 -23.93
N LYS A 297 6.85 -14.10 -24.94
CA LYS A 297 6.66 -12.71 -25.40
C LYS A 297 5.23 -12.48 -25.86
N ASN A 298 4.65 -13.43 -26.60
CA ASN A 298 3.27 -13.35 -27.07
C ASN A 298 2.28 -13.32 -25.91
N ILE A 299 2.47 -14.13 -24.86
CA ILE A 299 1.61 -14.13 -23.68
C ILE A 299 1.75 -12.81 -22.90
N ILE A 300 2.98 -12.32 -22.69
CA ILE A 300 3.19 -11.05 -21.98
C ILE A 300 2.61 -9.87 -22.77
N ASN A 301 2.82 -9.83 -24.09
CA ASN A 301 2.22 -8.82 -24.96
C ASN A 301 0.69 -8.91 -24.91
N TYR A 302 0.13 -10.12 -24.95
CA TYR A 302 -1.30 -10.32 -24.80
C TYR A 302 -1.82 -9.81 -23.44
N ILE A 303 -1.13 -10.10 -22.33
CA ILE A 303 -1.51 -9.60 -21.00
C ILE A 303 -1.48 -8.06 -20.98
N HIS A 304 -0.43 -7.45 -21.54
CA HIS A 304 -0.31 -6.00 -21.61
C HIS A 304 -1.39 -5.38 -22.51
N GLU A 305 -1.63 -5.92 -23.70
CA GLU A 305 -2.61 -5.39 -24.65
C GLU A 305 -4.06 -5.56 -24.18
N SER A 306 -4.36 -6.67 -23.51
CA SER A 306 -5.67 -6.93 -22.90
C SER A 306 -5.82 -6.30 -21.52
N SER A 307 -4.77 -5.70 -20.95
CA SER A 307 -4.88 -5.00 -19.66
C SER A 307 -5.92 -3.89 -19.75
N VAL A 308 -6.74 -3.78 -18.71
CA VAL A 308 -7.79 -2.77 -18.60
C VAL A 308 -7.22 -1.36 -18.74
N ILE A 309 -6.03 -1.15 -18.19
CA ILE A 309 -5.29 0.11 -18.23
C ILE A 309 -4.91 0.43 -19.68
N SER A 310 -4.29 -0.52 -20.40
CA SER A 310 -3.91 -0.35 -21.81
C SER A 310 -5.10 -0.13 -22.73
N VAL A 311 -6.23 -0.81 -22.48
CA VAL A 311 -7.46 -0.61 -23.25
C VAL A 311 -8.02 0.79 -23.00
N SER A 312 -8.11 1.21 -21.73
CA SER A 312 -8.53 2.58 -21.39
C SER A 312 -7.57 3.64 -21.92
N GLN A 313 -6.26 3.39 -21.94
CA GLN A 313 -5.29 4.29 -22.55
C GLN A 313 -5.58 4.51 -24.03
N LYS A 314 -5.83 3.44 -24.80
CA LYS A 314 -6.19 3.54 -26.22
C LYS A 314 -7.50 4.30 -26.44
N GLU A 315 -8.51 4.03 -25.62
CA GLU A 315 -9.81 4.73 -25.67
C GLU A 315 -9.68 6.23 -25.38
N VAL A 316 -8.89 6.63 -24.37
CA VAL A 316 -8.56 8.04 -24.09
C VAL A 316 -7.81 8.67 -25.27
N GLU A 317 -6.79 7.99 -25.81
CA GLU A 317 -6.02 8.49 -26.94
C GLU A 317 -6.89 8.72 -28.19
N GLU A 318 -7.80 7.80 -28.47
CA GLU A 318 -8.76 7.94 -29.57
C GLU A 318 -9.75 9.09 -29.35
N ALA A 319 -10.28 9.24 -28.12
CA ALA A 319 -11.16 10.34 -27.77
C ALA A 319 -10.47 11.70 -27.91
N LEU A 320 -9.20 11.78 -27.49
CA LEU A 320 -8.39 12.99 -27.64
C LEU A 320 -8.06 13.30 -29.10
N ARG A 321 -7.72 12.29 -29.91
CA ARG A 321 -7.49 12.46 -31.35
C ARG A 321 -8.71 13.01 -32.08
N LYS A 322 -9.92 12.57 -31.70
CA LYS A 322 -11.18 13.09 -32.24
C LYS A 322 -11.40 14.57 -31.90
N LYS A 323 -10.97 15.01 -30.71
CA LYS A 323 -11.08 16.42 -30.27
C LYS A 323 -9.93 17.33 -30.74
N HIS A 324 -8.75 16.76 -30.99
CA HIS A 324 -7.56 17.49 -31.47
C HIS A 324 -7.72 18.10 -32.88
N VAL A 325 -8.86 17.88 -33.55
CA VAL A 325 -9.22 18.59 -34.80
C VAL A 325 -9.53 20.07 -34.53
N ASP A 326 -9.92 20.45 -33.30
CA ASP A 326 -10.36 21.82 -32.93
C ASP A 326 -9.45 22.52 -31.89
N GLY A 327 -8.14 22.28 -31.94
CA GLY A 327 -7.11 23.17 -31.37
C GLY A 327 -7.06 23.32 -29.84
N ASP A 328 -6.22 22.52 -29.18
CA ASP A 328 -5.17 22.99 -28.23
C ASP A 328 -4.34 21.78 -27.76
N LEU A 329 -3.03 21.95 -27.72
CA LEU A 329 -2.04 20.90 -27.43
C LEU A 329 -1.96 20.66 -25.91
N LEU A 330 -2.66 19.64 -25.40
CA LEU A 330 -2.44 19.15 -24.04
C LEU A 330 -1.10 18.38 -23.99
N ASP A 331 -0.01 19.11 -23.71
CA ASP A 331 1.36 18.55 -23.68
C ASP A 331 1.74 17.86 -22.35
N ASN A 332 0.78 17.44 -21.52
CA ASN A 332 1.09 16.85 -20.21
C ASN A 332 0.60 15.41 -20.10
N LYS A 333 1.55 14.45 -20.18
CA LYS A 333 1.38 13.04 -19.78
C LYS A 333 0.70 12.84 -18.41
N LYS A 334 0.68 13.87 -17.55
CA LYS A 334 0.05 13.86 -16.22
C LYS A 334 -1.49 13.92 -16.32
N ASP A 335 -2.04 14.74 -17.20
CA ASP A 335 -3.49 14.92 -17.34
C ASP A 335 -4.17 13.68 -17.98
N TYR A 336 -3.40 12.83 -18.66
CA TYR A 336 -3.89 11.57 -19.22
C TYR A 336 -4.26 10.53 -18.15
N ARG A 337 -3.63 10.56 -16.97
CA ARG A 337 -3.89 9.55 -15.92
C ARG A 337 -5.28 9.67 -15.33
N SER A 338 -5.73 10.89 -15.11
CA SER A 338 -7.08 11.15 -14.61
C SER A 338 -8.15 10.72 -15.62
N ALA A 339 -7.90 10.96 -16.90
CA ALA A 339 -8.73 10.48 -18.01
C ALA A 339 -8.86 8.95 -18.03
N ILE A 340 -7.72 8.24 -17.92
CA ILE A 340 -7.68 6.77 -17.89
C ILE A 340 -8.48 6.25 -16.71
N CYS A 341 -8.30 6.86 -15.53
CA CYS A 341 -9.00 6.46 -14.30
C CYS A 341 -10.52 6.63 -14.42
N SER A 342 -10.98 7.74 -15.03
CA SER A 342 -12.40 7.99 -15.26
C SER A 342 -13.03 6.97 -16.20
N GLN A 343 -12.32 6.53 -17.25
CA GLN A 343 -12.81 5.47 -18.14
C GLN A 343 -12.80 4.09 -17.45
N LEU A 344 -11.82 3.84 -16.58
CA LEU A 344 -11.71 2.60 -15.82
C LEU A 344 -12.90 2.41 -14.84
N HIS A 345 -13.62 3.49 -14.49
CA HIS A 345 -14.73 3.44 -13.53
C HIS A 345 -15.92 2.63 -14.06
N GLU A 346 -16.18 2.66 -15.37
CA GLU A 346 -17.31 1.94 -16.01
C GLU A 346 -17.01 0.45 -16.27
N LYS A 347 -15.73 0.07 -16.27
CA LYS A 347 -15.30 -1.31 -16.50
C LYS A 347 -15.59 -2.16 -15.25
N PRO A 348 -15.70 -3.50 -15.33
CA PRO A 348 -15.88 -4.33 -14.14
C PRO A 348 -14.68 -4.28 -13.19
N THR A 349 -14.87 -4.72 -11.93
CA THR A 349 -13.87 -4.60 -10.86
C THR A 349 -12.68 -5.55 -11.06
N VAL A 350 -12.96 -6.78 -11.48
CA VAL A 350 -11.94 -7.76 -11.89
C VAL A 350 -12.36 -8.34 -13.24
N PRO A 351 -12.05 -7.66 -14.37
CA PRO A 351 -12.45 -8.12 -15.71
C PRO A 351 -11.81 -9.44 -16.10
N HIS A 352 -10.55 -9.67 -15.71
CA HIS A 352 -9.84 -10.88 -16.06
C HIS A 352 -9.71 -11.74 -14.82
N CYS A 353 -10.74 -12.51 -14.49
CA CYS A 353 -10.63 -13.52 -13.45
C CYS A 353 -10.06 -14.83 -14.00
N SER A 354 -9.23 -15.52 -13.21
CA SER A 354 -8.86 -16.91 -13.49
C SER A 354 -10.05 -17.83 -13.22
N LYS A 355 -10.02 -19.06 -13.77
CA LYS A 355 -11.14 -20.02 -13.60
C LYS A 355 -11.21 -20.63 -12.20
N ARG A 356 -10.18 -20.40 -11.37
CA ARG A 356 -9.94 -21.13 -10.12
C ARG A 356 -9.60 -20.15 -9.03
N SER A 357 -10.13 -20.34 -7.83
CA SER A 357 -9.80 -19.52 -6.67
C SER A 357 -9.32 -20.34 -5.47
N ILE A 358 -8.46 -19.73 -4.66
CA ILE A 358 -7.97 -20.26 -3.39
C ILE A 358 -8.23 -19.20 -2.31
N ARG A 359 -8.81 -19.61 -1.19
CA ARG A 359 -8.98 -18.72 -0.03
C ARG A 359 -7.66 -18.44 0.67
N VAL A 360 -7.45 -17.17 0.98
CA VAL A 360 -6.27 -16.70 1.73
C VAL A 360 -6.24 -17.32 3.14
N SER A 361 -7.39 -17.52 3.78
CA SER A 361 -7.50 -18.15 5.11
C SER A 361 -6.93 -19.59 5.11
N THR A 362 -7.23 -20.37 4.08
CA THR A 362 -6.68 -21.73 3.90
C THR A 362 -5.16 -21.69 3.68
N LEU A 363 -4.69 -20.77 2.85
CA LEU A 363 -3.26 -20.60 2.57
C LEU A 363 -2.47 -20.19 3.83
N GLN A 364 -3.05 -19.34 4.67
CA GLN A 364 -2.46 -18.91 5.93
C GLN A 364 -2.35 -20.03 6.98
N GLN A 365 -3.24 -21.03 6.96
CA GLN A 365 -3.22 -22.16 7.90
C GLN A 365 -2.18 -23.22 7.48
N ASP A 366 -2.00 -23.41 6.18
CA ASP A 366 -1.12 -24.44 5.62
C ASP A 366 0.37 -24.09 5.62
N MET A 367 0.76 -22.86 5.98
CA MET A 367 2.18 -22.44 5.99
C MET A 367 2.98 -23.02 7.17
N PRO A 368 3.94 -23.95 6.95
CA PRO A 368 4.72 -24.57 8.02
C PRO A 368 5.67 -23.59 8.72
N MET A 369 6.16 -22.57 7.98
CA MET A 369 7.02 -21.51 8.53
C MET A 369 6.34 -20.70 9.62
N ARG A 370 5.01 -20.53 9.57
CA ARG A 370 4.26 -19.82 10.59
C ARG A 370 4.39 -20.53 11.93
N LYS A 371 4.14 -21.85 12.00
CA LYS A 371 4.27 -22.65 13.23
C LYS A 371 5.70 -22.62 13.80
N PHE A 372 6.71 -22.56 12.94
CA PHE A 372 8.11 -22.44 13.35
C PHE A 372 8.44 -21.05 13.91
N LEU A 373 8.09 -19.99 13.17
CA LEU A 373 8.32 -18.59 13.58
C LEU A 373 7.53 -18.22 14.85
N HIS A 374 6.37 -18.83 15.05
CA HIS A 374 5.56 -18.71 16.27
C HIS A 374 6.33 -19.07 17.56
N ARG A 375 7.33 -19.96 17.48
CA ARG A 375 8.11 -20.40 18.66
C ARG A 375 9.33 -19.53 18.93
N LEU A 376 9.71 -18.64 18.01
CA LEU A 376 10.96 -17.87 18.06
C LEU A 376 10.72 -16.41 17.64
N PRO A 377 10.12 -15.57 18.52
CA PRO A 377 9.84 -14.16 18.23
C PRO A 377 11.10 -13.35 17.92
N LEU A 378 12.23 -13.65 18.58
CA LEU A 378 13.52 -13.03 18.27
C LEU A 378 13.98 -13.35 16.84
N LEU A 379 13.79 -14.59 16.38
CA LEU A 379 14.15 -15.00 15.02
C LEU A 379 13.28 -14.29 13.98
N LEU A 380 12.00 -14.09 14.28
CA LEU A 380 11.10 -13.30 13.45
C LEU A 380 11.61 -11.86 13.30
N ARG A 381 12.05 -11.20 14.38
CA ARG A 381 12.63 -9.85 14.30
C ARG A 381 13.97 -9.82 13.56
N CYS A 382 14.85 -10.80 13.80
CA CYS A 382 16.11 -10.94 13.07
C CYS A 382 15.90 -11.18 11.57
N LEU A 383 14.76 -11.75 11.17
CA LEU A 383 14.38 -11.91 9.77
C LEU A 383 13.72 -10.64 9.20
N LEU A 384 12.78 -10.03 9.94
CA LEU A 384 12.03 -8.86 9.49
C LEU A 384 12.89 -7.59 9.39
N ASN A 385 13.84 -7.37 10.31
CA ASN A 385 14.70 -6.19 10.27
C ASN A 385 15.46 -6.04 8.93
N PRO A 386 16.28 -7.03 8.50
CA PRO A 386 16.97 -6.91 7.22
C PRO A 386 16.00 -6.91 6.03
N ILE A 387 14.89 -7.66 6.09
CA ILE A 387 13.90 -7.65 5.00
C ILE A 387 13.30 -6.25 4.84
N ALA A 388 12.83 -5.63 5.93
CA ALA A 388 12.24 -4.30 5.90
C ALA A 388 13.25 -3.24 5.43
N TYR A 389 14.49 -3.30 5.96
CA TYR A 389 15.55 -2.36 5.59
C TYR A 389 15.95 -2.45 4.11
N PHE A 390 16.05 -3.67 3.57
CA PHE A 390 16.47 -3.89 2.17
C PHE A 390 15.32 -3.92 1.17
N HIS A 391 14.07 -3.68 1.57
CA HIS A 391 12.93 -3.63 0.65
C HIS A 391 12.13 -2.33 0.80
N PRO A 392 12.73 -1.16 0.50
CA PRO A 392 11.95 0.04 0.29
C PRO A 392 10.94 -0.20 -0.83
N VAL A 393 9.71 0.27 -0.62
CA VAL A 393 8.63 0.20 -1.60
C VAL A 393 8.61 1.50 -2.37
N TYR A 394 8.52 1.43 -3.69
CA TYR A 394 8.36 2.59 -4.54
C TYR A 394 7.20 2.38 -5.49
N ILE A 395 6.26 3.31 -5.47
CA ILE A 395 5.09 3.31 -6.33
C ILE A 395 5.21 4.52 -7.25
N LYS A 396 5.17 4.28 -8.56
CA LYS A 396 5.34 5.34 -9.56
C LYS A 396 4.26 6.43 -9.43
N SER A 397 3.01 6.03 -9.31
CA SER A 397 1.88 6.89 -8.94
C SER A 397 0.69 6.05 -8.49
N ILE A 398 -0.15 6.61 -7.62
CA ILE A 398 -1.48 6.07 -7.32
C ILE A 398 -2.51 7.08 -7.85
N THR A 399 -3.39 6.62 -8.73
CA THR A 399 -4.51 7.41 -9.26
C THR A 399 -5.81 6.74 -8.83
N ALA A 400 -6.60 7.39 -7.98
CA ALA A 400 -7.84 6.87 -7.41
C ALA A 400 -9.04 7.71 -7.86
N GLY A 401 -10.00 7.13 -8.56
CA GLY A 401 -11.23 7.79 -9.03
C GLY A 401 -12.46 7.45 -8.18
N GLY A 402 -13.41 8.39 -8.11
CA GLY A 402 -14.72 8.20 -7.51
C GLY A 402 -15.80 9.05 -8.18
N SER A 403 -17.04 8.55 -8.16
CA SER A 403 -18.20 9.25 -8.71
C SER A 403 -18.66 10.38 -7.79
N GLY A 404 -18.92 11.56 -8.34
CA GLY A 404 -19.50 12.67 -7.58
C GLY A 404 -20.95 12.40 -7.14
N ALA A 405 -21.69 11.53 -7.85
CA ALA A 405 -23.03 11.11 -7.44
C ALA A 405 -23.01 10.34 -6.11
N LEU A 406 -21.94 9.57 -5.85
CA LEU A 406 -21.75 8.92 -4.55
C LEU A 406 -21.58 9.96 -3.44
N ILE A 407 -20.73 10.97 -3.67
CA ILE A 407 -20.51 12.07 -2.71
C ILE A 407 -21.84 12.82 -2.46
N GLU A 408 -22.62 13.08 -3.50
CA GLU A 408 -23.94 13.71 -3.38
C GLU A 408 -24.88 12.90 -2.48
N SER A 409 -24.96 11.59 -2.67
CA SER A 409 -25.81 10.73 -1.83
C SER A 409 -25.37 10.72 -0.36
N MET A 410 -24.05 10.68 -0.10
CA MET A 410 -23.51 10.80 1.25
C MET A 410 -23.84 12.15 1.90
N LEU A 411 -23.71 13.26 1.15
CA LEU A 411 -24.09 14.60 1.61
C LEU A 411 -25.58 14.66 1.90
N HIS A 412 -26.42 14.03 1.08
CA HIS A 412 -27.85 13.98 1.30
C HIS A 412 -28.21 13.27 2.62
N GLN A 413 -27.58 12.11 2.87
CA GLN A 413 -27.81 11.33 4.09
C GLN A 413 -27.31 12.01 5.37
N HIS A 414 -26.19 12.74 5.32
CA HIS A 414 -25.58 13.32 6.53
C HIS A 414 -25.99 14.77 6.80
N ILE A 415 -26.14 15.57 5.74
CA ILE A 415 -26.40 17.02 5.85
C ILE A 415 -27.89 17.33 5.66
N PHE A 416 -28.56 16.68 4.70
CA PHE A 416 -29.89 17.10 4.25
C PHE A 416 -31.06 16.18 4.70
N LYS A 417 -30.79 15.14 5.51
CA LYS A 417 -31.77 14.12 5.92
C LYS A 417 -32.98 14.66 6.71
N ASP A 418 -32.79 15.73 7.48
CA ASP A 418 -33.80 16.24 8.44
C ASP A 418 -34.55 17.49 7.92
N HIS A 419 -34.45 17.81 6.62
CA HIS A 419 -35.03 19.04 6.08
C HIS A 419 -36.16 18.76 5.09
N PRO A 420 -37.39 19.26 5.36
CA PRO A 420 -38.43 19.28 4.35
C PRO A 420 -37.98 20.17 3.18
N GLU A 421 -38.25 19.76 1.95
CA GLU A 421 -37.84 20.45 0.70
C GLU A 421 -38.48 21.84 0.48
N GLU A 422 -39.06 22.44 1.52
CA GLU A 422 -39.93 23.61 1.46
C GLU A 422 -39.16 24.94 1.62
N ALA A 423 -37.97 24.96 2.24
CA ALA A 423 -37.14 26.16 2.31
C ALA A 423 -36.44 26.44 0.97
N SER A 424 -36.81 27.53 0.29
CA SER A 424 -36.30 27.91 -1.04
C SER A 424 -34.77 28.01 -1.12
N ASP A 425 -34.15 28.46 -0.03
CA ASP A 425 -32.71 28.74 0.02
C ASP A 425 -31.89 27.46 0.13
N VAL A 426 -32.35 26.49 0.94
CA VAL A 426 -31.75 25.16 1.05
C VAL A 426 -31.91 24.39 -0.27
N LYS A 427 -33.06 24.55 -0.95
CA LYS A 427 -33.31 23.93 -2.26
C LYS A 427 -32.39 24.45 -3.36
N ASN A 428 -32.15 25.76 -3.42
CA ASN A 428 -31.23 26.35 -4.38
C ASN A 428 -29.78 25.94 -4.11
N LEU A 429 -29.40 25.85 -2.84
CA LEU A 429 -28.06 25.43 -2.43
C LEU A 429 -27.82 23.94 -2.71
N LYS A 430 -28.79 23.08 -2.38
CA LYS A 430 -28.81 21.66 -2.75
C LYS A 430 -28.67 21.49 -4.27
N ARG A 431 -29.41 22.27 -5.07
CA ARG A 431 -29.32 22.24 -6.53
C ARG A 431 -27.93 22.64 -7.05
N ARG A 432 -27.31 23.67 -6.47
CA ARG A 432 -25.96 24.12 -6.84
C ARG A 432 -24.88 23.08 -6.49
N ILE A 433 -24.96 22.47 -5.30
CA ILE A 433 -24.05 21.41 -4.86
C ILE A 433 -24.21 20.16 -5.72
N SER A 434 -25.46 19.74 -5.96
CA SER A 434 -25.81 18.61 -6.83
C SER A 434 -25.30 18.80 -8.25
N ALA A 435 -25.53 19.98 -8.86
CA ALA A 435 -25.07 20.27 -10.22
C ALA A 435 -23.54 20.22 -10.37
N TRP A 436 -22.78 20.55 -9.32
CA TRP A 436 -21.32 20.48 -9.37
C TRP A 436 -20.79 19.05 -9.23
N LEU A 437 -21.46 18.22 -8.42
CA LEU A 437 -21.07 16.84 -8.10
C LEU A 437 -21.59 15.80 -9.11
N LYS A 438 -22.86 15.86 -9.48
CA LYS A 438 -23.58 14.78 -10.18
C LYS A 438 -22.97 14.38 -11.52
N ASP A 439 -22.46 15.37 -12.27
CA ASP A 439 -21.97 15.16 -13.63
C ASP A 439 -20.44 14.91 -13.69
N ALA A 440 -19.76 14.89 -12.54
CA ALA A 440 -18.31 14.83 -12.45
C ALA A 440 -17.80 13.58 -11.70
N ASN A 441 -16.72 13.00 -12.23
CA ASN A 441 -15.87 12.09 -11.49
C ASN A 441 -14.71 12.88 -10.88
N PHE A 442 -14.34 12.53 -9.65
CA PHE A 442 -13.20 13.11 -8.96
C PHE A 442 -12.07 12.10 -8.96
N VAL A 443 -10.90 12.53 -9.42
CA VAL A 443 -9.71 11.67 -9.48
C VAL A 443 -8.62 12.28 -8.62
N PHE A 444 -8.20 11.52 -7.62
CA PHE A 444 -7.06 11.80 -6.77
C PHE A 444 -5.80 11.17 -7.39
N GLU A 445 -4.70 11.91 -7.51
CA GLU A 445 -3.41 11.41 -7.96
C GLU A 445 -2.32 11.74 -6.94
N ALA A 446 -1.54 10.74 -6.56
CA ALA A 446 -0.33 10.88 -5.75
C ALA A 446 0.88 10.36 -6.53
N GLU A 447 1.89 11.22 -6.71
CA GLU A 447 3.08 10.93 -7.52
C GLU A 447 4.25 10.45 -6.64
N LYS A 448 5.03 9.48 -7.14
CA LYS A 448 6.30 8.98 -6.58
C LYS A 448 6.23 8.71 -5.08
N ILE A 449 5.52 7.65 -4.72
CA ILE A 449 5.36 7.26 -3.33
C ILE A 449 6.55 6.42 -2.92
N THR A 450 7.24 6.81 -1.86
CA THR A 450 8.35 6.04 -1.28
C THR A 450 7.96 5.59 0.11
N GLY A 451 7.89 4.27 0.30
CA GLY A 451 7.61 3.63 1.57
C GLY A 451 8.85 2.99 2.16
N MET A 452 9.13 3.33 3.41
CA MET A 452 10.22 2.75 4.20
C MET A 452 9.64 2.18 5.49
N ALA A 453 9.93 0.92 5.78
CA ALA A 453 9.57 0.28 7.03
C ALA A 453 10.82 -0.14 7.78
N SER A 454 10.80 0.01 9.10
CA SER A 454 11.87 -0.43 9.98
C SER A 454 11.29 -1.24 11.14
N VAL A 455 11.79 -2.47 11.29
CA VAL A 455 11.43 -3.36 12.38
C VAL A 455 12.66 -3.49 13.28
N PRO A 456 12.69 -2.84 14.45
CA PRO A 456 13.84 -2.93 15.33
C PRO A 456 13.98 -4.33 15.94
N ILE A 457 15.22 -4.76 16.19
CA ILE A 457 15.50 -6.02 16.92
C ILE A 457 15.15 -5.85 18.40
N ASN A 458 15.48 -4.69 18.98
CA ASN A 458 15.17 -4.40 20.37
C ASN A 458 13.68 -4.02 20.50
N PRO A 459 12.89 -4.76 21.31
CA PRO A 459 11.46 -4.51 21.50
C PRO A 459 11.11 -3.18 22.17
N VAL A 460 12.08 -2.48 22.77
CA VAL A 460 11.87 -1.16 23.39
C VAL A 460 11.54 -0.09 22.33
N PHE A 461 12.02 -0.27 21.10
CA PHE A 461 11.75 0.68 20.02
C PHE A 461 10.49 0.29 19.26
N ASN A 462 9.73 1.30 18.84
CA ASN A 462 8.55 1.11 18.00
C ASN A 462 8.95 0.74 16.57
N ILE A 463 8.04 0.05 15.88
CA ILE A 463 8.11 -0.21 14.45
C ILE A 463 7.69 1.08 13.76
N LEU A 464 8.53 1.58 12.86
CA LEU A 464 8.26 2.81 12.13
C LEU A 464 8.02 2.49 10.65
N SER A 465 6.95 3.04 10.11
CA SER A 465 6.66 3.02 8.68
C SER A 465 6.46 4.46 8.21
N ASP A 466 7.33 4.91 7.32
CA ASP A 466 7.30 6.23 6.72
C ASP A 466 6.87 6.11 5.26
N LEU A 467 5.94 6.97 4.85
CA LEU A 467 5.43 7.11 3.49
C LEU A 467 5.67 8.55 3.06
N LEU A 468 6.33 8.73 1.93
CA LEU A 468 6.62 10.04 1.36
C LEU A 468 5.95 10.15 -0.01
N PHE A 469 5.30 11.28 -0.27
CA PHE A 469 4.60 11.61 -1.49
C PHE A 469 5.19 12.90 -2.07
N ASP A 470 5.58 12.90 -3.35
CA ASP A 470 6.25 14.05 -3.95
C ASP A 470 5.26 15.16 -4.36
N ASP A 471 4.14 14.81 -5.00
CA ASP A 471 3.10 15.74 -5.47
C ASP A 471 1.73 15.06 -5.31
N ILE A 472 0.72 15.83 -4.89
CA ILE A 472 -0.66 15.35 -4.76
C ILE A 472 -1.59 16.27 -5.53
N MET A 473 -2.39 15.69 -6.40
CA MET A 473 -3.27 16.40 -7.32
C MET A 473 -4.68 15.84 -7.23
N VAL A 474 -5.68 16.70 -7.40
CA VAL A 474 -7.07 16.27 -7.54
C VAL A 474 -7.64 16.89 -8.80
N TYR A 475 -8.27 16.06 -9.62
CA TYR A 475 -8.89 16.43 -10.88
C TYR A 475 -10.40 16.26 -10.78
N ARG A 476 -11.14 17.19 -11.40
CA ARG A 476 -12.56 17.05 -11.69
C ARG A 476 -12.69 16.74 -13.18
N THR A 477 -13.26 15.59 -13.50
CA THR A 477 -13.40 15.11 -14.87
C THR A 477 -14.88 14.94 -15.20
N VAL A 478 -15.37 15.68 -16.20
CA VAL A 478 -16.75 15.55 -16.68
C VAL A 478 -16.76 14.57 -17.86
N LYS A 479 -17.71 13.64 -17.93
CA LYS A 479 -17.65 12.56 -18.93
C LYS A 479 -17.83 13.07 -20.38
N GLU A 480 -18.67 14.08 -20.58
CA GLU A 480 -19.02 14.61 -21.90
C GLU A 480 -17.98 15.64 -22.40
N GLN A 481 -17.39 16.37 -21.46
CA GLN A 481 -16.33 17.33 -21.71
C GLN A 481 -15.03 16.68 -21.26
N VAL A 482 -14.23 16.17 -22.20
CA VAL A 482 -12.78 15.85 -22.06
C VAL A 482 -12.00 17.13 -21.65
N ASP A 483 -12.44 17.75 -20.57
CA ASP A 483 -11.91 18.91 -19.91
C ASP A 483 -11.54 18.43 -18.51
N TYR A 484 -10.24 18.40 -18.26
CA TYR A 484 -9.64 17.81 -17.08
C TYR A 484 -9.16 18.93 -16.18
N ASN A 485 -10.07 19.47 -15.39
CA ASN A 485 -9.76 20.61 -14.55
C ASN A 485 -9.08 20.14 -13.26
N GLN A 486 -7.80 20.51 -13.10
CA GLN A 486 -7.08 20.33 -11.85
C GLN A 486 -7.65 21.28 -10.80
N ILE A 487 -8.31 20.71 -9.79
CA ILE A 487 -8.98 21.48 -8.73
C ILE A 487 -8.12 21.69 -7.49
N VAL A 488 -7.20 20.76 -7.20
CA VAL A 488 -6.26 20.84 -6.07
C VAL A 488 -4.87 20.41 -6.52
N ARG A 489 -3.85 21.12 -6.05
CA ARG A 489 -2.44 20.70 -6.10
C ARG A 489 -1.75 21.00 -4.79
N LEU A 490 -1.02 20.03 -4.26
CA LEU A 490 -0.27 20.14 -3.01
C LEU A 490 1.20 19.77 -3.28
N GLY A 491 2.14 20.48 -2.67
CA GLY A 491 3.59 20.28 -2.85
C GLY A 491 4.17 18.98 -2.29
N GLY A 492 3.32 17.98 -2.00
CA GLY A 492 3.67 16.68 -1.45
C GLY A 492 2.96 16.37 -0.14
N ALA A 493 3.27 15.21 0.43
CA ALA A 493 2.83 14.81 1.76
C ALA A 493 3.80 13.82 2.37
N ASP A 494 3.68 13.62 3.67
CA ASP A 494 4.32 12.55 4.42
C ASP A 494 3.32 11.94 5.39
N ALA A 495 3.41 10.62 5.55
CA ALA A 495 2.67 9.91 6.58
C ALA A 495 3.63 8.99 7.33
N ARG A 496 3.53 8.99 8.65
CA ARG A 496 4.35 8.16 9.53
C ARG A 496 3.44 7.42 10.50
N ILE A 497 3.68 6.12 10.58
CA ILE A 497 2.95 5.21 11.47
C ILE A 497 3.97 4.59 12.42
N SER A 498 3.74 4.77 13.72
CA SER A 498 4.56 4.21 14.79
C SER A 498 3.75 3.19 15.57
N VAL A 499 4.09 1.91 15.40
CA VAL A 499 3.41 0.78 16.04
C VAL A 499 4.28 0.25 17.19
N PRO A 500 3.75 0.13 18.42
CA PRO A 500 4.48 -0.51 19.51
C PRO A 500 4.91 -1.93 19.17
N SER A 501 6.17 -2.25 19.48
CA SER A 501 6.80 -3.53 19.07
C SER A 501 6.17 -4.78 19.67
N PHE A 502 5.42 -4.66 20.77
CA PHE A 502 4.70 -5.78 21.38
C PHE A 502 3.38 -6.12 20.68
N LEU A 503 2.88 -5.27 19.76
CA LEU A 503 1.74 -5.56 18.90
C LEU A 503 2.10 -6.51 17.73
N LEU A 504 3.39 -6.74 17.49
CA LEU A 504 3.82 -7.78 16.54
C LEU A 504 3.27 -9.15 16.99
N PRO A 505 2.79 -9.99 16.05
CA PRO A 505 2.39 -11.35 16.37
C PRO A 505 3.48 -12.09 17.16
N HIS A 506 3.10 -12.86 18.19
CA HIS A 506 4.00 -13.69 19.02
C HIS A 506 4.85 -12.94 20.04
N HIS A 507 4.55 -11.66 20.29
CA HIS A 507 5.22 -10.83 21.29
C HIS A 507 4.38 -10.61 22.53
N GLU A 508 3.45 -11.53 22.81
CA GLU A 508 2.52 -11.41 23.92
C GLU A 508 3.23 -11.41 25.30
N HIS A 509 4.44 -11.97 25.38
CA HIS A 509 5.30 -11.95 26.56
C HIS A 509 5.90 -10.57 26.89
N ILE A 510 5.80 -9.60 25.98
CA ILE A 510 6.29 -8.21 26.15
C ILE A 510 5.10 -7.25 26.34
N LEU A 511 3.88 -7.76 26.46
CA LEU A 511 2.73 -6.92 26.76
C LEU A 511 2.93 -6.23 28.12
N PRO A 512 2.56 -4.94 28.24
CA PRO A 512 2.59 -4.28 29.54
C PRO A 512 1.68 -5.03 30.53
N PRO A 513 1.99 -5.00 31.84
CA PRO A 513 1.15 -5.62 32.86
C PRO A 513 -0.26 -5.01 32.84
N VAL A 514 -1.22 -5.70 33.46
CA VAL A 514 -2.57 -5.15 33.63
C VAL A 514 -2.48 -3.97 34.59
N PRO A 515 -3.12 -2.82 34.29
CA PRO A 515 -3.13 -1.66 35.17
C PRO A 515 -3.63 -2.02 36.57
N THR A 516 -2.93 -1.53 37.60
CA THR A 516 -3.31 -1.72 39.01
C THR A 516 -3.95 -0.46 39.59
N SER A 517 -4.62 -0.57 40.74
CA SER A 517 -5.20 0.59 41.43
C SER A 517 -4.13 1.61 41.87
N GLU A 518 -2.87 1.20 42.04
CA GLU A 518 -1.75 2.09 42.30
C GLU A 518 -1.39 2.93 41.07
N ASP A 519 -1.44 2.34 39.87
CA ASP A 519 -1.20 3.05 38.61
C ASP A 519 -2.30 4.08 38.32
N GLU A 520 -3.55 3.76 38.68
CA GLU A 520 -4.67 4.71 38.58
C GLU A 520 -4.50 5.88 39.56
N ALA A 521 -4.06 5.61 40.79
CA ALA A 521 -3.77 6.65 41.79
C ALA A 521 -2.62 7.55 41.35
N ALA A 522 -1.54 6.97 40.79
CA ALA A 522 -0.42 7.73 40.23
C ALA A 522 -0.84 8.56 39.00
N GLY A 523 -1.75 8.04 38.17
CA GLY A 523 -2.35 8.79 37.06
C GLY A 523 -3.17 9.98 37.55
N GLN A 524 -3.93 9.81 38.64
CA GLN A 524 -4.69 10.89 39.25
C GLN A 524 -3.78 11.97 39.86
N GLU A 525 -2.70 11.57 40.51
CA GLU A 525 -1.68 12.50 41.03
C GLU A 525 -1.03 13.33 39.91
N LYS A 526 -0.84 12.77 38.71
CA LYS A 526 -0.34 13.53 37.55
C LYS A 526 -1.34 14.60 37.06
N ILE A 527 -2.64 14.35 37.18
CA ILE A 527 -3.69 15.34 36.84
C ILE A 527 -3.63 16.49 37.86
N ASP A 528 -3.57 16.14 39.14
CA ASP A 528 -3.58 17.11 40.25
C ASP A 528 -2.31 17.99 40.26
N ASN A 529 -1.17 17.45 39.82
CA ASN A 529 0.12 18.15 39.73
C ASN A 529 0.41 18.77 38.34
N ALA A 530 -0.54 18.76 37.39
CA ALA A 530 -0.30 19.29 36.06
C ALA A 530 -0.24 20.83 36.04
N ASP A 531 0.88 21.40 35.59
CA ASP A 531 1.09 22.86 35.57
C ASP A 531 0.19 23.66 34.60
N SER A 532 -0.41 22.99 33.61
CA SER A 532 -1.11 23.67 32.51
C SER A 532 -2.28 22.86 31.96
N GLN A 533 -3.32 23.56 31.46
CA GLN A 533 -4.52 22.93 30.89
C GLN A 533 -4.23 21.86 29.81
N PRO A 534 -3.28 22.06 28.87
CA PRO A 534 -2.95 21.01 27.91
C PRO A 534 -2.39 19.75 28.56
N LYS A 535 -1.54 19.90 29.58
CA LYS A 535 -0.99 18.76 30.33
C LYS A 535 -2.07 18.07 31.14
N THR A 536 -3.01 18.82 31.72
CA THR A 536 -4.18 18.25 32.43
C THR A 536 -5.02 17.40 31.49
N ILE A 537 -5.35 17.91 30.29
CA ILE A 537 -6.13 17.16 29.29
C ILE A 537 -5.39 15.91 28.82
N GLN A 538 -4.07 16.00 28.61
CA GLN A 538 -3.24 14.83 28.26
C GLN A 538 -3.24 13.79 29.38
N ALA A 539 -3.05 14.21 30.63
CA ALA A 539 -3.06 13.31 31.79
C ALA A 539 -4.45 12.66 32.02
N GLU A 540 -5.54 13.40 31.82
CA GLU A 540 -6.90 12.86 31.85
C GLU A 540 -7.12 11.79 30.77
N GLN A 541 -6.62 12.04 29.55
CA GLN A 541 -6.68 11.07 28.46
C GLN A 541 -5.85 9.81 28.74
N GLU A 542 -4.63 9.97 29.27
CA GLU A 542 -3.78 8.86 29.68
C GLU A 542 -4.45 8.01 30.77
N LEU A 543 -5.07 8.64 31.77
CA LEU A 543 -5.80 7.94 32.83
C LEU A 543 -7.04 7.21 32.29
N ALA A 544 -7.76 7.82 31.35
CA ALA A 544 -8.88 7.16 30.68
C ALA A 544 -8.44 5.94 29.85
N GLN A 545 -7.28 6.02 29.19
CA GLN A 545 -6.69 4.89 28.45
C GLN A 545 -6.21 3.78 29.38
N LEU A 546 -5.56 4.13 30.49
CA LEU A 546 -5.14 3.17 31.53
C LEU A 546 -6.34 2.38 32.07
N ARG A 547 -7.44 3.06 32.38
CA ARG A 547 -8.68 2.40 32.85
C ARG A 547 -9.27 1.42 31.84
N LYS A 548 -9.06 1.66 30.55
CA LYS A 548 -9.57 0.82 29.45
C LYS A 548 -8.60 -0.27 29.01
N ASP A 549 -7.39 -0.30 29.57
CA ASP A 549 -6.31 -1.23 29.16
C ASP A 549 -6.01 -1.12 27.65
N GLU A 550 -5.82 0.12 27.18
CA GLU A 550 -5.54 0.47 25.78
C GLU A 550 -4.08 0.89 25.57
N THR A 551 -3.55 0.67 24.36
CA THR A 551 -2.25 1.21 23.91
C THR A 551 -2.42 2.05 22.66
N ASN A 552 -1.53 3.02 22.44
CA ASN A 552 -1.62 3.90 21.27
C ASN A 552 -0.72 3.45 20.12
N VAL A 553 -1.28 3.43 18.91
CA VAL A 553 -0.52 3.47 17.65
C VAL A 553 -0.52 4.91 17.18
N ASN A 554 0.67 5.53 17.07
CA ASN A 554 0.74 6.91 16.64
C ASN A 554 0.71 6.99 15.11
N VAL A 555 -0.21 7.79 14.59
CA VAL A 555 -0.35 8.06 13.16
C VAL A 555 -0.23 9.55 12.95
N SER A 556 0.74 9.98 12.15
CA SER A 556 0.89 11.36 11.72
C SER A 556 0.82 11.44 10.20
N ALA A 557 0.04 12.38 9.69
CA ALA A 557 -0.03 12.69 8.27
C ALA A 557 0.08 14.20 8.09
N HIS A 558 1.05 14.63 7.28
CA HIS A 558 1.27 16.03 6.95
C HIS A 558 1.25 16.25 5.45
N VAL A 559 0.70 17.38 5.04
CA VAL A 559 0.68 17.87 3.67
C VAL A 559 1.68 19.00 3.58
N ARG A 560 2.47 19.00 2.50
CA ARG A 560 3.48 20.02 2.24
C ARG A 560 2.88 21.15 1.42
N LEU A 561 3.15 22.38 1.85
CA LEU A 561 2.82 23.60 1.11
C LEU A 561 3.89 23.91 0.05
N PRO A 562 3.55 24.64 -1.03
CA PRO A 562 2.32 25.40 -1.27
C PRO A 562 1.12 24.53 -1.71
N ALA A 563 -0.08 25.05 -1.48
CA ALA A 563 -1.34 24.45 -1.93
C ALA A 563 -2.09 25.38 -2.89
N CYS A 564 -2.44 24.88 -4.07
CA CYS A 564 -3.19 25.61 -5.09
C CYS A 564 -4.60 25.02 -5.22
N PHE A 565 -5.61 25.89 -5.28
CA PHE A 565 -7.02 25.50 -5.38
C PHE A 565 -7.71 26.28 -6.50
N ASP A 566 -8.49 25.58 -7.32
CA ASP A 566 -9.28 26.22 -8.37
C ASP A 566 -10.46 27.03 -7.80
N GLN A 567 -10.82 28.13 -8.46
CA GLN A 567 -11.90 29.02 -8.01
C GLN A 567 -13.25 28.29 -7.94
N ASN A 568 -13.50 27.36 -8.86
CA ASN A 568 -14.73 26.56 -8.86
C ASN A 568 -14.86 25.69 -7.60
N LEU A 569 -13.75 25.14 -7.12
CA LEU A 569 -13.72 24.37 -5.88
C LEU A 569 -13.95 25.27 -4.67
N LEU A 570 -13.32 26.44 -4.63
CA LEU A 570 -13.51 27.40 -3.52
C LEU A 570 -14.96 27.86 -3.41
N ASP A 571 -15.61 28.11 -4.55
CA ASP A 571 -17.02 28.47 -4.63
C ASP A 571 -17.94 27.33 -4.15
N PHE A 572 -17.60 26.08 -4.47
CA PHE A 572 -18.27 24.89 -3.96
C PHE A 572 -18.10 24.75 -2.43
N VAL A 573 -16.88 24.87 -1.92
CA VAL A 573 -16.60 24.79 -0.48
C VAL A 573 -17.34 25.88 0.29
N ALA A 574 -17.37 27.11 -0.24
CA ALA A 574 -18.14 28.21 0.35
C ALA A 574 -19.64 27.90 0.40
N ALA A 575 -20.20 27.32 -0.67
CA ALA A 575 -21.59 26.88 -0.70
C ALA A 575 -21.88 25.75 0.30
N LEU A 576 -20.96 24.78 0.45
CA LEU A 576 -21.09 23.69 1.41
C LEU A 576 -21.04 24.19 2.86
N VAL A 577 -20.07 25.06 3.20
CA VAL A 577 -19.97 25.67 4.53
C VAL A 577 -21.23 26.48 4.87
N LYS A 578 -21.76 27.21 3.89
CA LYS A 578 -23.04 27.91 4.03
C LYS A 578 -24.18 26.93 4.32
N ALA A 579 -24.24 25.81 3.60
CA ALA A 579 -25.26 24.79 3.80
C ALA A 579 -25.20 24.22 5.21
N THR A 580 -24.02 23.77 5.65
CA THR A 580 -23.81 23.21 6.97
C THR A 580 -24.18 24.20 8.07
N LYS A 581 -23.79 25.47 7.93
CA LYS A 581 -24.11 26.50 8.93
C LYS A 581 -25.60 26.79 9.02
N ILE A 582 -26.31 26.85 7.90
CA ILE A 582 -27.78 27.02 7.89
C ILE A 582 -28.44 25.82 8.59
N VAL A 583 -28.00 24.60 8.27
CA VAL A 583 -28.51 23.36 8.90
C VAL A 583 -28.24 23.34 10.42
N GLU A 584 -27.05 23.74 10.85
CA GLU A 584 -26.71 23.82 12.28
C GLU A 584 -27.54 24.87 13.03
N MET A 585 -27.81 26.02 12.40
CA MET A 585 -28.63 27.08 13.00
C MET A 585 -30.09 26.62 13.17
N ASP A 586 -30.66 25.94 12.18
CA ASP A 586 -32.02 25.40 12.24
C ASP A 586 -32.13 24.24 13.24
N ARG A 587 -31.09 23.40 13.39
CA ARG A 587 -31.02 22.39 14.46
C ARG A 587 -30.95 23.02 15.85
N GLY A 588 -30.28 24.18 15.97
CA GLY A 588 -30.25 24.98 17.20
C GLY A 588 -31.62 25.51 17.64
N GLU A 589 -32.59 25.63 16.74
CA GLU A 589 -33.97 26.00 17.07
C GLU A 589 -34.86 24.79 17.45
N LYS A 590 -34.53 23.58 16.97
CA LYS A 590 -35.33 22.35 17.21
C LYS A 590 -34.83 21.45 18.34
N SER A 591 -33.67 21.74 18.95
CA SER A 591 -33.04 20.91 20.00
C SER A 591 -33.03 21.56 21.39
N LEU A 592 -34.10 22.27 21.75
CA LEU A 592 -34.41 22.58 23.14
C LEU A 592 -35.22 21.41 23.73
N ASP A 593 -34.53 20.29 24.00
CA ASP A 593 -34.84 19.30 25.06
C ASP A 593 -34.08 17.99 24.80
N LYS A 594 -32.76 18.00 25.02
CA LYS A 594 -32.00 16.96 25.75
C LYS A 594 -30.49 17.17 25.54
N GLU A 595 -29.83 17.41 26.67
CA GLU A 595 -28.43 17.11 26.98
C GLU A 595 -27.35 17.61 26.02
N ILE A 596 -26.61 18.64 26.45
CA ILE A 596 -25.14 18.63 26.61
C ILE A 596 -24.79 19.81 27.56
N HIS A 597 -24.26 19.47 28.74
CA HIS A 597 -24.03 20.41 29.83
C HIS A 597 -22.70 21.20 29.74
N GLY A 598 -21.82 20.96 28.76
CA GLY A 598 -20.48 21.56 28.71
C GLY A 598 -20.38 22.91 28.01
N PHE A 599 -21.18 23.16 26.96
CA PHE A 599 -21.06 24.38 26.15
C PHE A 599 -21.91 25.55 26.69
N ARG A 600 -22.80 25.28 27.66
CA ARG A 600 -23.73 26.27 28.24
C ARG A 600 -23.02 27.28 29.15
N GLU A 601 -21.90 26.93 29.74
CA GLU A 601 -21.10 27.85 30.57
C GLU A 601 -20.19 28.74 29.74
N PHE A 602 -19.57 28.22 28.68
CA PHE A 602 -18.79 29.03 27.74
C PHE A 602 -19.68 29.99 26.95
N THR A 603 -20.86 29.54 26.53
CA THR A 603 -21.85 30.43 25.89
C THR A 603 -22.49 31.40 26.87
N LYS A 604 -22.67 31.08 28.16
CA LYS A 604 -23.11 32.05 29.19
C LYS A 604 -22.11 33.18 29.40
N ALA A 605 -20.81 32.90 29.35
CA ALA A 605 -19.76 33.91 29.44
C ALA A 605 -19.74 34.87 28.22
N VAL A 606 -20.23 34.40 27.06
CA VAL A 606 -20.37 35.19 25.82
C VAL A 606 -21.78 35.80 25.66
N LYS A 607 -22.76 35.37 26.48
CA LYS A 607 -24.19 35.74 26.35
C LYS A 607 -24.54 37.10 26.92
N THR A 608 -23.66 37.73 27.68
CA THR A 608 -24.02 38.93 28.46
C THR A 608 -23.91 40.26 27.71
N ASP A 609 -23.50 40.30 26.44
CA ASP A 609 -23.32 41.61 25.78
C ASP A 609 -23.60 41.68 24.27
N LEU A 610 -24.52 40.87 23.74
CA LEU A 610 -24.91 40.94 22.33
C LEU A 610 -26.43 41.03 22.15
N ASN A 611 -26.90 42.25 21.85
CA ASN A 611 -28.30 42.57 21.54
C ASN A 611 -28.81 41.81 20.30
N ASP A 612 -30.11 41.47 20.29
CA ASP A 612 -30.80 40.73 19.20
C ASP A 612 -30.67 41.36 17.79
N LYS A 613 -30.34 42.65 17.70
CA LYS A 613 -29.99 43.31 16.42
C LYS A 613 -28.66 42.84 15.84
N MET A 614 -27.68 42.50 16.69
CA MET A 614 -26.40 41.92 16.24
C MET A 614 -26.54 40.45 15.83
N ARG A 615 -27.54 39.73 16.34
CA ARG A 615 -27.91 38.41 15.79
C ARG A 615 -28.42 38.51 14.35
N ARG A 616 -29.33 39.43 14.04
CA ARG A 616 -29.78 39.66 12.64
C ARG A 616 -28.67 40.17 11.73
N VAL A 617 -27.77 41.04 12.23
CA VAL A 617 -26.61 41.52 11.45
C VAL A 617 -25.56 40.41 11.26
N ALA A 618 -25.37 39.52 12.23
CA ALA A 618 -24.53 38.34 12.08
C ALA A 618 -25.16 37.29 11.14
N VAL A 619 -26.49 37.20 11.09
CA VAL A 619 -27.26 36.37 10.15
C VAL A 619 -27.13 36.92 8.72
N ASP A 620 -27.27 38.24 8.52
CA ASP A 620 -27.05 38.89 7.22
C ASP A 620 -25.57 38.84 6.78
N ALA A 621 -24.63 38.93 7.73
CA ALA A 621 -23.20 38.80 7.46
C ALA A 621 -22.76 37.35 7.19
N ALA A 622 -23.40 36.36 7.82
CA ALA A 622 -23.17 34.93 7.57
C ALA A 622 -23.84 34.45 6.27
N ALA A 623 -24.89 35.12 5.80
CA ALA A 623 -25.57 34.84 4.54
C ALA A 623 -24.90 35.49 3.31
N ASN A 624 -23.90 36.35 3.50
CA ASN A 624 -23.29 37.13 2.41
C ASN A 624 -22.12 36.39 1.74
N ASP A 625 -22.41 35.77 0.58
CA ASP A 625 -21.47 34.99 -0.23
C ASP A 625 -20.15 35.73 -0.53
N LYS A 626 -20.21 37.07 -0.67
CA LYS A 626 -19.02 37.91 -0.93
C LYS A 626 -18.04 37.94 0.24
N TRP A 627 -18.51 37.83 1.48
CA TRP A 627 -17.63 37.86 2.65
C TRP A 627 -16.89 36.54 2.83
N ILE A 628 -17.60 35.41 2.72
CA ILE A 628 -17.01 34.06 2.78
C ILE A 628 -16.00 33.87 1.65
N ALA A 629 -16.35 34.22 0.41
CA ALA A 629 -15.45 34.14 -0.74
C ALA A 629 -14.18 35.01 -0.54
N LYS A 630 -14.30 36.21 0.04
CA LYS A 630 -13.16 37.09 0.33
C LYS A 630 -12.26 36.52 1.43
N LEU A 631 -12.83 35.83 2.42
CA LEU A 631 -12.08 35.21 3.52
C LEU A 631 -11.35 33.96 3.02
N VAL A 632 -12.06 33.09 2.31
CA VAL A 632 -11.51 31.90 1.64
C VAL A 632 -10.38 32.31 0.70
N GLY A 633 -10.61 33.26 -0.21
CA GLY A 633 -9.58 33.74 -1.14
C GLY A 633 -8.34 34.37 -0.46
N LYS A 634 -8.48 35.00 0.71
CA LYS A 634 -7.34 35.49 1.50
C LYS A 634 -6.54 34.34 2.12
N VAL A 635 -7.21 33.29 2.59
CA VAL A 635 -6.56 32.10 3.15
C VAL A 635 -5.85 31.32 2.04
N THR A 636 -6.51 31.12 0.89
CA THR A 636 -5.92 30.46 -0.28
C THR A 636 -4.64 31.14 -0.74
N LYS A 637 -4.65 32.48 -0.92
CA LYS A 637 -3.44 33.23 -1.32
C LYS A 637 -2.28 33.10 -0.33
N LYS A 638 -2.59 32.91 0.97
CA LYS A 638 -1.56 32.62 1.97
C LYS A 638 -1.03 31.20 1.82
N LEU A 639 -1.89 30.21 1.63
CA LEU A 639 -1.50 28.81 1.41
C LEU A 639 -0.69 28.60 0.13
N GLU A 640 -0.92 29.40 -0.91
CA GLU A 640 -0.15 29.40 -2.17
C GLU A 640 1.28 29.93 -2.00
N THR A 641 1.55 30.74 -0.98
CA THR A 641 2.86 31.39 -0.75
C THR A 641 3.58 30.91 0.50
N MET A 642 2.88 30.19 1.38
CA MET A 642 3.44 29.61 2.59
C MET A 642 4.33 28.41 2.27
N GLN A 643 5.41 28.28 3.05
CA GLN A 643 6.26 27.10 3.08
C GLN A 643 6.14 26.47 4.46
N GLY A 644 5.99 25.15 4.49
CA GLY A 644 5.85 24.37 5.72
C GLY A 644 4.91 23.19 5.53
N ASP A 645 4.81 22.40 6.59
CA ASP A 645 4.00 21.20 6.63
C ASP A 645 2.79 21.46 7.53
N ILE A 646 1.59 21.12 7.06
CA ILE A 646 0.35 21.19 7.84
C ILE A 646 -0.19 19.78 7.94
N GLY A 647 -0.48 19.32 9.14
CA GLY A 647 -1.02 17.99 9.31
C GLY A 647 -1.58 17.70 10.68
N TYR A 648 -2.02 16.46 10.83
CA TYR A 648 -2.57 15.92 12.05
C TYR A 648 -1.68 14.78 12.53
N SER A 649 -1.37 14.78 13.81
CA SER A 649 -0.82 13.61 14.52
C SER A 649 -1.81 13.24 15.60
N GLY A 650 -2.16 11.96 15.63
CA GLY A 650 -3.08 11.43 16.63
C GLY A 650 -2.73 10.01 16.99
N ASP A 651 -3.24 9.62 18.15
CA ASP A 651 -3.09 8.27 18.69
C ASP A 651 -4.34 7.45 18.36
N LEU A 652 -4.13 6.28 17.77
CA LEU A 652 -5.18 5.28 17.56
C LEU A 652 -5.15 4.30 18.73
N PRO A 653 -6.17 4.30 19.62
CA PRO A 653 -6.21 3.38 20.75
C PRO A 653 -6.49 1.95 20.28
N VAL A 654 -5.72 1.01 20.82
CA VAL A 654 -5.82 -0.42 20.56
C VAL A 654 -6.06 -1.13 21.90
N ALA A 655 -7.21 -1.79 22.03
CA ALA A 655 -7.53 -2.58 23.22
C ALA A 655 -6.58 -3.77 23.35
N LEU A 656 -5.98 -3.93 24.53
CA LEU A 656 -5.03 -5.02 24.79
C LEU A 656 -5.72 -6.34 25.16
N ASP A 657 -7.04 -6.32 25.43
CA ASP A 657 -7.81 -7.49 25.89
C ASP A 657 -7.71 -8.68 24.93
N VAL A 658 -7.79 -8.45 23.61
CA VAL A 658 -7.66 -9.48 22.57
C VAL A 658 -6.28 -10.11 22.60
N TYR A 659 -5.23 -9.30 22.76
CA TYR A 659 -3.85 -9.76 22.83
C TYR A 659 -3.59 -10.54 24.11
N ARG A 660 -4.14 -10.11 25.25
CA ARG A 660 -4.04 -10.82 26.54
C ARG A 660 -4.77 -12.17 26.51
N LYS A 661 -5.98 -12.25 25.94
CA LYS A 661 -6.72 -13.51 25.77
C LYS A 661 -5.92 -14.51 24.92
N LYS A 662 -5.29 -14.03 23.85
CA LYS A 662 -4.43 -14.84 22.98
C LYS A 662 -3.17 -15.31 23.71
N ALA A 663 -2.54 -14.44 24.50
CA ALA A 663 -1.38 -14.77 25.34
C ALA A 663 -1.66 -15.95 26.30
N GLY A 664 -2.82 -15.94 26.97
CA GLY A 664 -3.18 -16.96 27.97
C GLY A 664 -3.41 -18.37 27.41
N SER A 665 -3.70 -18.49 26.11
CA SER A 665 -3.82 -19.80 25.42
C SER A 665 -2.48 -20.31 24.89
N ALA A 666 -1.55 -19.41 24.52
CA ALA A 666 -0.23 -19.76 24.03
C ALA A 666 0.78 -20.07 25.16
N SER A 667 0.66 -19.42 26.32
CA SER A 667 1.53 -19.65 27.48
C SER A 667 1.33 -21.03 28.13
N LYS A 668 0.16 -21.66 27.96
CA LYS A 668 -0.13 -23.03 28.43
C LYS A 668 0.54 -24.13 27.60
N LEU A 669 1.22 -23.79 26.50
CA LEU A 669 1.91 -24.74 25.61
C LEU A 669 3.43 -24.78 25.80
N MET A 670 3.97 -24.08 26.80
CA MET A 670 5.31 -24.38 27.30
C MET A 670 5.18 -25.24 28.57
N PRO A 671 5.71 -26.48 28.58
CA PRO A 671 5.84 -27.26 29.82
C PRO A 671 6.82 -26.60 30.80
#